data_AF-A0A524N3X6-F1
#
_entry.id   AF-A0A524N3X6-F1
#
_cell.length_a   1.000
_cell.length_b   1.000
_cell.length_c   1.000
_cell.angle_alpha   90.00
_cell.angle_beta   90.00
_cell.angle_gamma   90.00
#
_symmetry.space_group_name_H-M   'P 1'
#
loop_
_entity.id
_entity.type
_entity.pdbx_description
1 polymer ?
#
loop_
_entity_poly.entity_id
_entity_poly.type
_entity_poly.pdbx_seq_one_letter_code
_entity_poly.pdbx_strand_id
1 'polypeptide(L)'
;MASRHRLTIRTLDRDPRVGVLLSAIEHIGMARPESIRIADIVFIDGQLEAHDRDRLHAVLVDPLLQSGSWDTPTSPGVEITFLPGVTDTAADAVRHAAAQLGVPIDVAATGRRVEFDTDIEPDAADEIVRRLVANPVIERWSEGTIEPPHVDDTPPRMGPALIAIRGLDDEGLTALNDERSLYLDIEELRVIRDEYERLGRDITDVEIEVLAQTWSEHCAHKTFRAVIEVTGDTNADADADGTITPLLAQLRDCTDSIDAPLVRSAFVGNAGVIEFTDGTTIALKAETHNHPSAVEPFGGANTGVGGVIRDVLGIAHRPIAVTDVLCFGPATLPLTDLPDGALHPRRIRDGVIDGVADYGNKIGLPTVAGAILYDPAYTTNPLVFAGCIGTAPSRPLHTGPFPGDRVVVLGGATGRDGIRGATFSSATMDASTGEVAGASVQIGDPIIEKLLIDALIGAEDLYSAITDCGAGGLSSAIGEMAEGIGADVELDLVPRKYAGLEPWEAWLSEAQERMVVAVPPQHLDALRQRCDRVGVDVADIGAFTGDGQLVVRNHGDKVADIDTAFLHDGRPQRRMQAELPSPNRTEPTTRTVADPAATLLALLAHPNIASKAGTIHRYDHEILGSTVVRPLVGAAGDGPADGVVLAEPGATEG
;
A
#
# COMPACT_ATOMS: atom_id res chain seq x y z
N MET A 1 -34.84 10.69 4.36
CA MET A 1 -33.48 11.19 4.08
C MET A 1 -33.01 11.86 5.35
N ALA A 2 -31.88 11.44 5.91
CA ALA A 2 -31.28 12.09 7.06
C ALA A 2 -30.98 13.57 6.74
N SER A 3 -31.01 14.44 7.75
CA SER A 3 -30.54 15.82 7.60
C SER A 3 -29.02 15.82 7.45
N ARG A 4 -28.52 16.52 6.43
CA ARG A 4 -27.09 16.71 6.22
C ARG A 4 -26.65 18.02 6.87
N HIS A 5 -25.57 17.93 7.65
CA HIS A 5 -24.93 19.03 8.34
C HIS A 5 -23.50 19.20 7.83
N ARG A 6 -23.00 20.43 7.81
CA ARG A 6 -21.66 20.75 7.29
C ARG A 6 -20.96 21.72 8.25
N LEU A 7 -19.77 21.36 8.70
CA LEU A 7 -18.90 22.19 9.52
C LEU A 7 -17.68 22.62 8.69
N THR A 8 -17.44 23.91 8.54
CA THR A 8 -16.19 24.46 7.98
C THR A 8 -15.28 24.92 9.08
N ILE A 9 -14.05 24.42 9.07
CA ILE A 9 -13.03 24.69 10.07
C ILE A 9 -11.92 25.50 9.41
N ARG A 10 -11.58 26.65 10.00
CA ARG A 10 -10.55 27.56 9.50
C ARG A 10 -9.53 27.85 10.57
N THR A 11 -8.27 27.89 10.19
CA THR A 11 -7.21 28.44 11.03
C THR A 11 -7.46 29.92 11.30
N LEU A 12 -7.22 30.36 12.55
CA LEU A 12 -7.36 31.76 12.95
C LEU A 12 -6.22 32.62 12.39
N ASP A 13 -5.02 32.08 12.42
CA ASP A 13 -3.81 32.67 11.86
C ASP A 13 -3.56 32.17 10.42
N ARG A 14 -2.43 32.58 9.83
CA ARG A 14 -2.02 32.14 8.50
C ARG A 14 -1.86 30.62 8.45
N ASP A 15 -2.67 29.97 7.62
CA ASP A 15 -2.55 28.54 7.35
C ASP A 15 -1.19 28.21 6.69
N PRO A 16 -0.36 27.32 7.27
CA PRO A 16 0.94 26.98 6.70
C PRO A 16 0.82 26.30 5.32
N ARG A 17 -0.29 25.61 5.03
CA ARG A 17 -0.56 24.96 3.74
C ARG A 17 -0.62 25.99 2.60
N VAL A 18 -1.06 27.21 2.89
CA VAL A 18 -1.07 28.32 1.91
C VAL A 18 0.36 28.67 1.49
N GLY A 19 1.34 28.64 2.41
CA GLY A 19 2.73 28.89 2.07
C GLY A 19 3.30 27.84 1.11
N VAL A 20 3.00 26.57 1.35
CA VAL A 20 3.40 25.44 0.49
C VAL A 20 2.78 25.58 -0.89
N LEU A 21 1.47 25.82 -0.96
CA LEU A 21 0.75 25.97 -2.23
C LEU A 21 1.27 27.16 -3.04
N LEU A 22 1.51 28.32 -2.42
CA LEU A 22 2.09 29.48 -3.12
C LEU A 22 3.48 29.17 -3.68
N SER A 23 4.33 28.47 -2.92
CA SER A 23 5.65 28.05 -3.41
C SER A 23 5.55 27.06 -4.58
N ALA A 24 4.56 26.18 -4.57
CA ALA A 24 4.31 25.25 -5.66
C ALA A 24 3.81 25.98 -6.92
N ILE A 25 2.90 26.94 -6.79
CA ILE A 25 2.40 27.79 -7.89
C ILE A 25 3.54 28.55 -8.56
N GLU A 26 4.37 29.23 -7.77
CA GLU A 26 5.54 29.98 -8.29
C GLU A 26 6.51 29.06 -9.03
N HIS A 27 6.73 27.86 -8.49
CA HIS A 27 7.67 26.90 -9.04
C HIS A 27 7.24 26.38 -10.41
N ILE A 28 5.94 26.16 -10.61
CA ILE A 28 5.40 25.73 -11.89
C ILE A 28 5.18 26.88 -12.87
N GLY A 29 5.63 28.11 -12.53
CA GLY A 29 5.58 29.27 -13.40
C GLY A 29 4.19 29.87 -13.59
N MET A 30 3.22 29.51 -12.74
CA MET A 30 1.88 30.07 -12.77
C MET A 30 1.83 31.43 -12.05
N ALA A 31 0.86 32.26 -12.44
CA ALA A 31 0.62 33.55 -11.80
C ALA A 31 0.26 33.34 -10.32
N ARG A 32 0.98 34.04 -9.44
CA ARG A 32 0.77 33.93 -8.00
C ARG A 32 -0.53 34.67 -7.61
N PRO A 33 -1.51 34.00 -6.95
CA PRO A 33 -2.69 34.67 -6.42
C PRO A 33 -2.32 35.65 -5.30
N GLU A 34 -3.07 36.73 -5.15
CA GLU A 34 -2.86 37.72 -4.08
C GLU A 34 -3.20 37.13 -2.71
N SER A 35 -4.25 36.31 -2.64
CA SER A 35 -4.64 35.62 -1.41
C SER A 35 -5.23 34.25 -1.69
N ILE A 36 -4.86 33.29 -0.84
CA ILE A 36 -5.47 31.96 -0.81
C ILE A 36 -5.90 31.69 0.62
N ARG A 37 -7.11 31.13 0.80
CA ARG A 37 -7.58 30.59 2.07
C ARG A 37 -7.92 29.13 1.89
N ILE A 38 -7.49 28.32 2.86
CA ILE A 38 -7.80 26.89 2.92
C ILE A 38 -8.64 26.67 4.18
N ALA A 39 -9.64 25.81 4.07
CA ALA A 39 -10.46 25.37 5.19
C ALA A 39 -10.72 23.87 5.09
N ASP A 40 -10.87 23.22 6.23
CA ASP A 40 -11.28 21.83 6.32
C ASP A 40 -12.81 21.76 6.42
N ILE A 41 -13.41 20.72 5.87
CA ILE A 41 -14.85 20.51 5.83
C ILE A 41 -15.16 19.15 6.45
N VAL A 42 -16.15 19.11 7.34
CA VAL A 42 -16.74 17.87 7.84
C VAL A 42 -18.22 17.86 7.49
N PHE A 43 -18.62 16.84 6.73
CA PHE A 43 -20.00 16.53 6.42
C PHE A 43 -20.51 15.44 7.37
N ILE A 44 -21.71 15.63 7.89
CA ILE A 44 -22.32 14.72 8.86
C ILE A 44 -23.78 14.51 8.48
N ASP A 45 -24.14 13.26 8.18
CA ASP A 45 -25.52 12.85 8.00
C ASP A 45 -26.04 12.29 9.32
N GLY A 46 -27.17 12.80 9.78
CA GLY A 46 -27.79 12.35 11.02
C GLY A 46 -28.84 13.34 11.52
N GLN A 47 -29.67 12.91 12.47
CA GLN A 47 -30.63 13.79 13.13
C GLN A 47 -29.94 14.53 14.27
N LEU A 48 -29.29 15.66 13.97
CA LEU A 48 -28.56 16.43 14.98
C LEU A 48 -29.40 17.58 15.55
N GLU A 49 -29.52 17.61 16.88
CA GLU A 49 -30.03 18.77 17.59
C GLU A 49 -28.95 19.85 17.75
N ALA A 50 -29.32 21.03 18.27
CA ALA A 50 -28.35 22.11 18.52
C ALA A 50 -27.25 21.66 19.51
N HIS A 51 -27.63 20.94 20.56
CA HIS A 51 -26.68 20.45 21.54
C HIS A 51 -25.68 19.45 20.95
N ASP A 52 -26.11 18.58 20.03
CA ASP A 52 -25.23 17.63 19.36
C ASP A 52 -24.16 18.34 18.53
N ARG A 53 -24.56 19.39 17.80
CA ARG A 53 -23.63 20.24 17.03
C ARG A 53 -22.64 20.97 17.93
N ASP A 54 -23.06 21.46 19.09
CA ASP A 54 -22.16 22.11 20.05
C ASP A 54 -21.10 21.14 20.58
N ARG A 55 -21.48 19.89 20.87
CA ARG A 55 -20.55 18.85 21.35
C ARG A 55 -19.55 18.44 20.29
N LEU A 56 -20.02 18.23 19.06
CA LEU A 56 -19.15 17.94 17.92
C LEU A 56 -18.20 19.12 17.65
N HIS A 57 -18.70 20.35 17.65
CA HIS A 57 -17.87 21.55 17.47
C HIS A 57 -16.74 21.60 18.50
N ALA A 58 -17.04 21.35 19.77
CA ALA A 58 -16.05 21.41 20.86
C ALA A 58 -14.91 20.39 20.73
N VAL A 59 -15.10 19.30 19.99
CA VAL A 59 -14.07 18.28 19.76
C VAL A 59 -13.37 18.47 18.41
N LEU A 60 -14.11 18.88 17.39
CA LEU A 60 -13.59 19.01 16.02
C LEU A 60 -12.86 20.32 15.76
N VAL A 61 -13.09 21.35 16.58
CA VAL A 61 -12.50 22.68 16.40
C VAL A 61 -11.64 23.01 17.60
N ASP A 62 -10.34 23.21 17.38
CA ASP A 62 -9.46 23.76 18.41
C ASP A 62 -9.71 25.27 18.55
N PRO A 63 -10.31 25.78 19.64
CA PRO A 63 -10.66 27.20 19.75
C PRO A 63 -9.44 28.13 19.89
N LEU A 64 -8.24 27.60 20.13
CA LEU A 64 -7.02 28.40 20.21
C LEU A 64 -6.40 28.63 18.83
N LEU A 65 -6.61 27.70 17.90
CA LEU A 65 -5.96 27.69 16.59
C LEU A 65 -6.95 27.87 15.44
N GLN A 66 -8.23 27.57 15.68
CA GLN A 66 -9.24 27.42 14.66
C GLN A 66 -10.57 28.07 15.02
N SER A 67 -11.41 28.24 14.01
CA SER A 67 -12.81 28.66 14.11
C SER A 67 -13.66 27.72 13.27
N GLY A 68 -14.85 27.38 13.78
CA GLY A 68 -15.82 26.55 13.08
C GLY A 68 -17.08 27.33 12.69
N SER A 69 -17.63 27.05 11.52
CA SER A 69 -18.96 27.52 11.12
C SER A 69 -19.81 26.38 10.58
N TRP A 70 -21.05 26.28 11.06
CA TRP A 70 -22.06 25.36 10.55
C TRP A 70 -22.87 25.94 9.38
N ASP A 71 -22.58 27.17 8.98
CA ASP A 71 -23.25 27.84 7.87
C ASP A 71 -22.60 27.44 6.53
N THR A 72 -23.44 27.33 5.49
CA THR A 72 -22.95 27.10 4.13
C THR A 72 -22.24 28.36 3.61
N PRO A 73 -21.00 28.26 3.12
CA PRO A 73 -20.26 29.40 2.60
C PRO A 73 -20.93 29.94 1.34
N THR A 74 -21.02 31.27 1.25
CA THR A 74 -21.52 31.98 0.06
C THR A 74 -20.38 32.62 -0.75
N SER A 75 -19.14 32.56 -0.25
CA SER A 75 -17.96 33.02 -0.96
C SER A 75 -17.70 32.16 -2.19
N PRO A 76 -17.06 32.69 -3.24
CA PRO A 76 -16.44 31.87 -4.27
C PRO A 76 -15.36 30.96 -3.64
N GLY A 77 -15.19 29.78 -4.20
CA GLY A 77 -14.21 28.81 -3.76
C GLY A 77 -14.45 27.45 -4.40
N VAL A 78 -13.51 26.55 -4.27
CA VAL A 78 -13.57 25.19 -4.79
C VAL A 78 -13.58 24.24 -3.59
N GLU A 79 -14.55 23.35 -3.56
CA GLU A 79 -14.61 22.27 -2.56
C GLU A 79 -14.16 20.96 -3.17
N ILE A 80 -13.35 20.24 -2.42
CA ILE A 80 -12.74 18.97 -2.79
C ILE A 80 -13.13 17.93 -1.75
N THR A 81 -13.59 16.76 -2.21
CA THR A 81 -13.87 15.58 -1.38
C THR A 81 -13.26 14.34 -2.03
N PHE A 82 -13.14 13.27 -1.26
CA PHE A 82 -12.82 11.97 -1.83
C PHE A 82 -13.89 11.48 -2.83
N LEU A 83 -13.48 10.58 -3.71
CA LEU A 83 -14.36 9.76 -4.54
C LEU A 83 -15.08 8.70 -3.68
N PRO A 84 -16.25 8.18 -4.12
CA PRO A 84 -16.93 7.10 -3.41
C PRO A 84 -16.01 5.88 -3.21
N GLY A 85 -16.01 5.30 -2.00
CA GLY A 85 -15.27 4.08 -1.67
C GLY A 85 -13.83 4.28 -1.21
N VAL A 86 -13.24 5.47 -1.42
CA VAL A 86 -11.91 5.81 -0.90
C VAL A 86 -11.95 5.91 0.64
N THR A 87 -10.93 5.36 1.30
CA THR A 87 -10.79 5.46 2.77
C THR A 87 -10.63 6.91 3.22
N ASP A 88 -11.50 7.35 4.14
CA ASP A 88 -11.46 8.67 4.77
C ASP A 88 -11.22 8.51 6.29
N THR A 89 -9.95 8.34 6.67
CA THR A 89 -9.56 8.10 8.07
C THR A 89 -9.95 9.25 9.00
N ALA A 90 -10.04 10.47 8.47
CA ALA A 90 -10.53 11.63 9.24
C ALA A 90 -12.04 11.52 9.51
N ALA A 91 -12.83 11.06 8.53
CA ALA A 91 -14.25 10.77 8.76
C ALA A 91 -14.44 9.63 9.76
N ASP A 92 -13.59 8.61 9.72
CA ASP A 92 -13.61 7.49 10.66
C ASP A 92 -13.34 7.98 12.10
N ALA A 93 -12.35 8.88 12.26
CA ALA A 93 -12.10 9.54 13.53
C ALA A 93 -13.29 10.41 14.01
N VAL A 94 -13.99 11.10 13.08
CA VAL A 94 -15.22 11.84 13.39
C VAL A 94 -16.32 10.89 13.87
N ARG A 95 -16.51 9.73 13.22
CA ARG A 95 -17.49 8.72 13.65
C ARG A 95 -17.14 8.15 15.02
N HIS A 96 -15.86 7.85 15.25
CA HIS A 96 -15.39 7.39 16.55
C HIS A 96 -15.67 8.44 17.65
N ALA A 97 -15.31 9.71 17.41
CA ALA A 97 -15.55 10.79 18.36
C ALA A 97 -17.06 11.00 18.64
N ALA A 98 -17.89 10.97 17.60
CA ALA A 98 -19.35 11.05 17.75
C ALA A 98 -19.90 9.90 18.60
N ALA A 99 -19.44 8.66 18.37
CA ALA A 99 -19.84 7.50 19.15
C ALA A 99 -19.42 7.62 20.63
N GLN A 100 -18.20 8.10 20.92
CA GLN A 100 -17.74 8.36 22.29
C GLN A 100 -18.54 9.47 22.99
N LEU A 101 -19.00 10.46 22.22
CA LEU A 101 -19.93 11.46 22.72
C LEU A 101 -21.37 10.92 22.80
N GLY A 102 -21.71 9.77 22.22
CA GLY A 102 -23.09 9.34 22.10
C GLY A 102 -23.95 10.31 21.27
N VAL A 103 -23.34 10.95 20.27
CA VAL A 103 -24.02 11.77 19.27
C VAL A 103 -24.39 10.86 18.09
N PRO A 104 -25.69 10.72 17.75
CA PRO A 104 -26.12 9.76 16.74
C PRO A 104 -25.87 10.34 15.34
N ILE A 105 -24.81 9.85 14.68
CA ILE A 105 -24.53 10.15 13.28
C ILE A 105 -24.60 8.87 12.46
N ASP A 106 -25.12 8.97 11.24
CA ASP A 106 -25.26 7.86 10.30
C ASP A 106 -24.00 7.74 9.42
N VAL A 107 -23.53 8.88 8.89
CA VAL A 107 -22.37 8.96 7.98
C VAL A 107 -21.55 10.20 8.31
N ALA A 108 -20.23 10.10 8.19
CA ALA A 108 -19.34 11.24 8.15
C ALA A 108 -18.50 11.19 6.87
N ALA A 109 -18.14 12.36 6.34
CA ALA A 109 -17.18 12.50 5.26
C ALA A 109 -16.40 13.79 5.47
N THR A 110 -15.16 13.86 4.99
CA THR A 110 -14.33 15.06 5.06
C THR A 110 -14.02 15.61 3.67
N GLY A 111 -13.53 16.84 3.67
CA GLY A 111 -13.12 17.53 2.47
C GLY A 111 -12.36 18.80 2.81
N ARG A 112 -12.04 19.55 1.78
CA ARG A 112 -11.35 20.83 1.92
C ARG A 112 -11.95 21.87 1.00
N ARG A 113 -11.87 23.12 1.42
CA ARG A 113 -12.28 24.29 0.64
C ARG A 113 -11.07 25.14 0.36
N VAL A 114 -10.85 25.49 -0.90
CA VAL A 114 -9.83 26.46 -1.33
C VAL A 114 -10.53 27.68 -1.90
N GLU A 115 -10.21 28.85 -1.37
CA GLU A 115 -10.74 30.13 -1.81
C GLU A 115 -9.59 30.98 -2.33
N PHE A 116 -9.69 31.39 -3.59
CA PHE A 116 -8.77 32.32 -4.22
C PHE A 116 -9.30 33.76 -4.10
N ASP A 117 -8.45 34.75 -4.33
CA ASP A 117 -8.88 36.13 -4.50
C ASP A 117 -9.79 36.30 -5.74
N THR A 118 -10.54 37.39 -5.79
CA THR A 118 -11.53 37.62 -6.86
C THR A 118 -10.93 37.93 -8.22
N ASP A 119 -9.63 38.21 -8.27
CA ASP A 119 -8.96 38.75 -9.45
C ASP A 119 -8.21 37.66 -10.23
N ILE A 120 -8.19 36.43 -9.71
CA ILE A 120 -7.67 35.27 -10.44
C ILE A 120 -8.63 34.84 -11.56
N GLU A 121 -8.06 34.60 -12.75
CA GLU A 121 -8.82 34.04 -13.88
C GLU A 121 -9.34 32.64 -13.53
N PRO A 122 -10.61 32.30 -13.81
CA PRO A 122 -11.20 30.98 -13.47
C PRO A 122 -10.39 29.80 -14.01
N ASP A 123 -9.90 29.89 -15.25
CA ASP A 123 -9.07 28.85 -15.87
C ASP A 123 -7.75 28.62 -15.12
N ALA A 124 -7.16 29.69 -14.57
CA ALA A 124 -5.95 29.59 -13.76
C ALA A 124 -6.24 28.95 -12.40
N ALA A 125 -7.40 29.25 -11.80
CA ALA A 125 -7.83 28.62 -10.55
C ALA A 125 -8.09 27.11 -10.72
N ASP A 126 -8.81 26.69 -11.78
CA ASP A 126 -9.02 25.26 -12.08
C ASP A 126 -7.69 24.55 -12.31
N GLU A 127 -6.76 25.17 -13.04
CA GLU A 127 -5.45 24.57 -13.32
C GLU A 127 -4.61 24.42 -12.03
N ILE A 128 -4.64 25.41 -11.12
CA ILE A 128 -4.01 25.27 -9.80
C ILE A 128 -4.65 24.10 -9.04
N VAL A 129 -5.98 24.03 -9.00
CA VAL A 129 -6.67 22.95 -8.28
C VAL A 129 -6.29 21.59 -8.85
N ARG A 130 -6.39 21.42 -10.17
CA ARG A 130 -6.11 20.18 -10.89
C ARG A 130 -4.66 19.73 -10.73
N ARG A 131 -3.69 20.65 -10.80
CA ARG A 131 -2.25 20.30 -10.77
C ARG A 131 -1.65 20.21 -9.38
N LEU A 132 -2.13 21.00 -8.42
CA LEU A 132 -1.44 21.20 -7.14
C LEU A 132 -2.30 20.90 -5.91
N VAL A 133 -3.63 20.96 -6.02
CA VAL A 133 -4.51 20.76 -4.87
C VAL A 133 -5.11 19.37 -4.91
N ALA A 134 -5.96 19.08 -5.89
CA ALA A 134 -6.68 17.83 -6.04
C ALA A 134 -5.82 16.73 -6.67
N ASN A 135 -6.05 15.49 -6.23
CA ASN A 135 -5.65 14.31 -6.99
C ASN A 135 -6.91 13.70 -7.64
N PRO A 136 -7.12 13.83 -8.96
CA PRO A 136 -8.31 13.30 -9.64
C PRO A 136 -8.48 11.78 -9.53
N VAL A 137 -7.43 11.06 -9.13
CA VAL A 137 -7.43 9.61 -8.93
C VAL A 137 -8.29 9.21 -7.72
N ILE A 138 -8.28 10.02 -6.66
CA ILE A 138 -8.94 9.71 -5.38
C ILE A 138 -9.90 10.81 -4.92
N GLU A 139 -9.88 11.97 -5.55
CA GLU A 139 -10.66 13.15 -5.16
C GLU A 139 -11.44 13.71 -6.35
N ARG A 140 -12.56 14.36 -6.02
CA ARG A 140 -13.37 15.15 -6.93
C ARG A 140 -13.53 16.56 -6.38
N TRP A 141 -13.75 17.52 -7.26
CA TRP A 141 -13.97 18.90 -6.87
C TRP A 141 -15.12 19.55 -7.61
N SER A 142 -15.65 20.62 -7.02
CA SER A 142 -16.69 21.45 -7.62
C SER A 142 -16.48 22.91 -7.24
N GLU A 143 -16.80 23.81 -8.17
CA GLU A 143 -16.94 25.23 -7.87
C GLU A 143 -18.12 25.45 -6.92
N GLY A 144 -17.92 26.27 -5.89
CA GLY A 144 -18.92 26.53 -4.87
C GLY A 144 -18.89 25.47 -3.78
N THR A 145 -19.97 24.70 -3.66
CA THR A 145 -20.13 23.67 -2.62
C THR A 145 -20.29 22.31 -3.26
N ILE A 146 -19.77 21.27 -2.61
CA ILE A 146 -19.91 19.90 -3.07
C ILE A 146 -20.66 19.06 -2.03
N GLU A 147 -21.48 18.13 -2.51
CA GLU A 147 -22.05 17.09 -1.66
C GLU A 147 -21.06 15.94 -1.54
N PRO A 148 -20.88 15.28 -0.38
CA PRO A 148 -20.05 14.10 -0.30
C PRO A 148 -20.66 12.96 -1.13
N PRO A 149 -19.83 12.04 -1.67
CA PRO A 149 -20.31 10.93 -2.46
C PRO A 149 -21.23 10.02 -1.62
N HIS A 150 -22.31 9.54 -2.24
CA HIS A 150 -23.09 8.43 -1.69
C HIS A 150 -22.54 7.14 -2.27
N VAL A 151 -22.31 6.14 -1.43
CA VAL A 151 -21.91 4.82 -1.90
C VAL A 151 -23.16 4.10 -2.38
N ASP A 152 -23.07 3.45 -3.53
CA ASP A 152 -24.22 2.81 -4.17
C ASP A 152 -24.68 1.60 -3.34
N ASP A 153 -25.90 1.65 -2.80
CA ASP A 153 -26.54 0.56 -2.05
C ASP A 153 -27.12 -0.54 -2.96
N THR A 154 -26.76 -0.54 -4.25
CA THR A 154 -27.21 -1.56 -5.18
C THR A 154 -26.77 -2.95 -4.67
N PRO A 155 -27.71 -3.89 -4.46
CA PRO A 155 -27.39 -5.19 -3.91
C PRO A 155 -26.46 -5.95 -4.86
N PRO A 156 -25.42 -6.61 -4.33
CA PRO A 156 -24.48 -7.35 -5.15
C PRO A 156 -25.18 -8.53 -5.83
N ARG A 157 -24.57 -9.04 -6.88
CA ARG A 157 -25.03 -10.27 -7.51
C ARG A 157 -24.80 -11.47 -6.59
N MET A 158 -25.79 -12.36 -6.54
CA MET A 158 -25.81 -13.47 -5.58
C MET A 158 -24.99 -14.70 -6.03
N GLY A 159 -24.78 -14.93 -7.33
CA GLY A 159 -24.15 -16.16 -7.86
C GLY A 159 -23.03 -15.94 -8.90
N PRO A 160 -22.31 -17.00 -9.30
CA PRO A 160 -21.10 -16.91 -10.13
C PRO A 160 -21.38 -16.37 -11.54
N ALA A 161 -20.42 -15.61 -12.12
CA ALA A 161 -20.45 -15.31 -13.55
C ALA A 161 -19.67 -16.37 -14.29
N LEU A 162 -20.33 -17.16 -15.13
CA LEU A 162 -19.63 -18.08 -16.01
C LEU A 162 -19.07 -17.33 -17.23
N ILE A 163 -17.81 -17.61 -17.53
CA ILE A 163 -17.08 -17.08 -18.67
C ILE A 163 -16.76 -18.25 -19.58
N ALA A 164 -17.30 -18.21 -20.80
CA ALA A 164 -17.02 -19.23 -21.80
C ALA A 164 -15.54 -19.15 -22.22
N ILE A 165 -14.72 -20.05 -21.68
CA ILE A 165 -13.28 -20.14 -22.02
C ILE A 165 -12.97 -21.36 -22.88
N ARG A 166 -13.76 -22.43 -22.73
CA ARG A 166 -13.54 -23.69 -23.45
C ARG A 166 -13.72 -23.51 -24.95
N GLY A 167 -12.83 -24.11 -25.74
CA GLY A 167 -12.87 -24.03 -27.20
C GLY A 167 -12.48 -22.67 -27.79
N LEU A 168 -12.04 -21.71 -26.98
CA LEU A 168 -11.45 -20.48 -27.49
C LEU A 168 -10.09 -20.77 -28.14
N ASP A 169 -9.88 -20.21 -29.33
CA ASP A 169 -8.56 -20.13 -29.96
C ASP A 169 -7.76 -18.94 -29.39
N ASP A 170 -6.55 -18.74 -29.90
CA ASP A 170 -5.68 -17.69 -29.37
C ASP A 170 -6.26 -16.28 -29.55
N GLU A 171 -7.04 -16.05 -30.61
CA GLU A 171 -7.71 -14.77 -30.86
C GLU A 171 -8.81 -14.54 -29.81
N GLY A 172 -9.64 -15.57 -29.55
CA GLY A 172 -10.65 -15.52 -28.50
C GLY A 172 -10.06 -15.35 -27.09
N LEU A 173 -8.95 -16.04 -26.79
CA LEU A 173 -8.24 -15.91 -25.51
C LEU A 173 -7.65 -14.51 -25.34
N THR A 174 -7.06 -13.95 -26.40
CA THR A 174 -6.52 -12.58 -26.37
C THR A 174 -7.63 -11.55 -26.14
N ALA A 175 -8.77 -11.70 -26.83
CA ALA A 175 -9.91 -10.82 -26.63
C ALA A 175 -10.44 -10.87 -25.19
N LEU A 176 -10.51 -12.06 -24.58
CA LEU A 176 -10.88 -12.23 -23.17
C LEU A 176 -9.86 -11.58 -22.21
N ASN A 177 -8.57 -11.74 -22.52
CA ASN A 177 -7.46 -11.15 -21.75
C ASN A 177 -7.56 -9.62 -21.71
N ASP A 178 -7.85 -9.00 -22.86
CA ASP A 178 -7.99 -7.55 -23.00
C ASP A 178 -9.28 -7.04 -22.36
N GLU A 179 -10.42 -7.70 -22.62
CA GLU A 179 -11.74 -7.35 -22.05
C GLU A 179 -11.70 -7.28 -20.52
N ARG A 180 -10.99 -8.23 -19.90
CA ARG A 180 -10.91 -8.34 -18.44
C ARG A 180 -9.62 -7.79 -17.86
N SER A 181 -8.70 -7.28 -18.68
CA SER A 181 -7.43 -6.73 -18.21
C SER A 181 -6.68 -7.72 -17.31
N LEU A 182 -6.55 -8.98 -17.76
CA LEU A 182 -5.92 -10.05 -16.97
C LEU A 182 -4.39 -10.03 -17.08
N TYR A 183 -3.84 -9.41 -18.13
CA TYR A 183 -2.40 -9.30 -18.41
C TYR A 183 -1.63 -10.63 -18.35
N LEU A 184 -2.31 -11.73 -18.71
CA LEU A 184 -1.70 -13.04 -18.81
C LEU A 184 -1.05 -13.24 -20.19
N ASP A 185 0.04 -14.00 -20.20
CA ASP A 185 0.69 -14.45 -21.43
C ASP A 185 -0.20 -15.47 -22.15
N ILE A 186 -0.13 -15.55 -23.48
CA ILE A 186 -0.99 -16.47 -24.25
C ILE A 186 -0.81 -17.95 -23.85
N GLU A 187 0.41 -18.32 -23.42
CA GLU A 187 0.69 -19.67 -22.92
C GLU A 187 -0.03 -19.97 -21.61
N GLU A 188 -0.13 -18.97 -20.72
CA GLU A 188 -0.86 -19.07 -19.45
C GLU A 188 -2.37 -19.25 -19.72
N LEU A 189 -2.94 -18.45 -20.63
CA LEU A 189 -4.35 -18.55 -21.02
C LEU A 189 -4.70 -19.90 -21.65
N ARG A 190 -3.82 -20.48 -22.45
CA ARG A 190 -3.99 -21.83 -23.01
C ARG A 190 -4.03 -22.89 -21.92
N VAL A 191 -3.13 -22.82 -20.94
CA VAL A 191 -3.13 -23.76 -19.80
C VAL A 191 -4.43 -23.65 -18.99
N ILE A 192 -4.90 -22.42 -18.74
CA ILE A 192 -6.19 -22.21 -18.07
C ILE A 192 -7.33 -22.81 -18.90
N ARG A 193 -7.43 -22.51 -20.20
CA ARG A 193 -8.44 -23.11 -21.08
C ARG A 193 -8.42 -24.64 -21.00
N ASP A 194 -7.25 -25.24 -21.17
CA ASP A 194 -7.08 -26.69 -21.25
C ASP A 194 -7.48 -27.37 -19.92
N GLU A 195 -7.22 -26.72 -18.79
CA GLU A 195 -7.67 -27.20 -17.48
C GLU A 195 -9.20 -27.18 -17.36
N TYR A 196 -9.86 -26.10 -17.77
CA TYR A 196 -11.31 -26.00 -17.70
C TYR A 196 -12.01 -26.90 -18.76
N GLU A 197 -11.35 -27.17 -19.87
CA GLU A 197 -11.76 -28.24 -20.80
C GLU A 197 -11.70 -29.62 -20.13
N ARG A 198 -10.61 -29.93 -19.41
CA ARG A 198 -10.45 -31.17 -18.65
C ARG A 198 -11.50 -31.32 -17.54
N LEU A 199 -11.82 -30.24 -16.83
CA LEU A 199 -12.86 -30.21 -15.80
C LEU A 199 -14.28 -30.31 -16.37
N GLY A 200 -14.46 -30.06 -17.67
CA GLY A 200 -15.76 -30.15 -18.34
C GLY A 200 -16.72 -29.02 -17.98
N ARG A 201 -16.22 -27.91 -17.43
CA ARG A 201 -17.00 -26.71 -17.06
C ARG A 201 -16.30 -25.44 -17.50
N ASP A 202 -17.06 -24.37 -17.66
CA ASP A 202 -16.49 -23.05 -17.89
C ASP A 202 -15.99 -22.41 -16.58
N ILE A 203 -15.11 -21.43 -16.71
CA ILE A 203 -14.46 -20.72 -15.60
C ILE A 203 -15.39 -19.64 -15.04
N THR A 204 -15.33 -19.40 -13.74
CA THR A 204 -16.05 -18.29 -13.12
C THR A 204 -15.22 -17.00 -13.21
N ASP A 205 -15.88 -15.85 -13.02
CA ASP A 205 -15.21 -14.57 -12.87
C ASP A 205 -14.28 -14.50 -11.66
N VAL A 206 -14.66 -15.10 -10.52
CA VAL A 206 -13.75 -15.19 -9.37
C VAL A 206 -12.51 -16.01 -9.75
N GLU A 207 -12.68 -17.18 -10.35
CA GLU A 207 -11.56 -18.07 -10.67
C GLU A 207 -10.56 -17.48 -11.66
N ILE A 208 -11.03 -16.81 -12.72
CA ILE A 208 -10.13 -16.23 -13.71
C ILE A 208 -9.33 -15.06 -13.13
N GLU A 209 -9.95 -14.25 -12.27
CA GLU A 209 -9.29 -13.12 -11.61
C GLU A 209 -8.28 -13.64 -10.56
N VAL A 210 -8.63 -14.68 -9.79
CA VAL A 210 -7.71 -15.36 -8.86
C VAL A 210 -6.47 -15.89 -9.59
N LEU A 211 -6.65 -16.56 -10.73
CA LEU A 211 -5.54 -17.08 -11.53
C LEU A 211 -4.70 -15.94 -12.13
N ALA A 212 -5.34 -14.90 -12.68
CA ALA A 212 -4.65 -13.74 -13.23
C ALA A 212 -3.77 -13.03 -12.19
N GLN A 213 -4.32 -12.84 -10.99
CA GLN A 213 -3.62 -12.25 -9.86
C GLN A 213 -2.45 -13.12 -9.40
N THR A 214 -2.70 -14.41 -9.14
CA THR A 214 -1.69 -15.35 -8.62
C THR A 214 -0.54 -15.58 -9.61
N TRP A 215 -0.84 -15.55 -10.91
CA TRP A 215 0.15 -15.76 -11.98
C TRP A 215 0.76 -14.44 -12.51
N SER A 216 0.35 -13.29 -11.98
CA SER A 216 0.91 -11.98 -12.33
C SER A 216 2.41 -11.90 -12.07
N GLU A 217 3.13 -11.00 -12.77
CA GLU A 217 4.57 -10.80 -12.54
C GLU A 217 4.87 -10.45 -11.07
N HIS A 218 4.02 -9.61 -10.47
CA HIS A 218 4.14 -9.16 -9.08
C HIS A 218 4.10 -10.31 -8.07
N CYS A 219 3.11 -11.21 -8.17
CA CYS A 219 2.99 -12.34 -7.21
C CYS A 219 3.95 -13.49 -7.56
N ALA A 220 4.02 -13.86 -8.84
CA ALA A 220 4.76 -15.03 -9.29
C ALA A 220 6.27 -14.82 -9.38
N HIS A 221 6.71 -13.56 -9.52
CA HIS A 221 8.10 -13.19 -9.82
C HIS A 221 8.62 -13.91 -11.08
N LYS A 222 7.83 -13.91 -12.18
CA LYS A 222 8.09 -14.75 -13.36
C LYS A 222 9.46 -14.47 -13.98
N THR A 223 9.90 -13.22 -13.98
CA THR A 223 11.23 -12.81 -14.49
C THR A 223 12.36 -13.38 -13.63
N PHE A 224 12.23 -13.36 -12.30
CA PHE A 224 13.24 -13.88 -11.39
C PHE A 224 13.34 -15.41 -11.44
N ARG A 225 12.25 -16.07 -11.86
CA ARG A 225 12.16 -17.51 -12.06
C ARG A 225 12.42 -17.93 -13.52
N ALA A 226 12.57 -17.00 -14.44
CA ALA A 226 12.70 -17.29 -15.86
C ALA A 226 14.03 -17.98 -16.18
N VAL A 227 13.99 -18.87 -17.17
CA VAL A 227 15.20 -19.39 -17.81
C VAL A 227 15.58 -18.41 -18.91
N ILE A 228 16.81 -17.89 -18.87
CA ILE A 228 17.29 -16.90 -19.85
C ILE A 228 18.22 -17.61 -20.84
N GLU A 229 17.86 -17.59 -22.12
CA GLU A 229 18.68 -18.07 -23.23
C GLU A 229 19.51 -16.90 -23.76
N VAL A 230 20.84 -17.05 -23.75
CA VAL A 230 21.76 -15.98 -24.16
C VAL A 230 22.22 -16.18 -25.60
N THR A 231 22.20 -15.10 -26.39
CA THR A 231 22.82 -15.08 -27.72
C THR A 231 24.09 -14.21 -27.69
N GLY A 232 25.25 -14.76 -28.06
CA GLY A 232 26.53 -14.01 -28.12
C GLY A 232 27.81 -14.82 -27.86
N ASP A 233 28.98 -14.23 -28.13
CA ASP A 233 30.31 -14.88 -28.08
C ASP A 233 30.98 -14.89 -26.67
N THR A 234 30.35 -14.29 -25.65
CA THR A 234 30.95 -14.12 -24.31
C THR A 234 30.11 -14.76 -23.22
N ASN A 235 30.14 -16.09 -23.15
CA ASN A 235 29.48 -16.87 -22.08
C ASN A 235 30.44 -17.12 -20.91
N ALA A 236 30.80 -16.07 -20.17
CA ALA A 236 31.46 -16.26 -18.87
C ALA A 236 30.47 -16.71 -17.78
N ASP A 237 29.22 -16.25 -17.88
CA ASP A 237 28.16 -16.44 -16.87
C ASP A 237 27.03 -17.38 -17.34
N ALA A 238 27.08 -17.90 -18.58
CA ALA A 238 26.10 -18.86 -19.07
C ALA A 238 26.57 -20.31 -18.80
N ASP A 239 25.61 -21.17 -18.50
CA ASP A 239 25.80 -22.60 -18.35
C ASP A 239 26.24 -23.26 -19.67
N ALA A 240 26.70 -24.51 -19.60
CA ALA A 240 27.24 -25.24 -20.75
C ALA A 240 26.23 -25.42 -21.90
N ASP A 241 24.95 -25.23 -21.64
CA ASP A 241 23.85 -25.29 -22.62
C ASP A 241 23.44 -23.92 -23.19
N GLY A 242 24.14 -22.83 -22.79
CA GLY A 242 23.86 -21.47 -23.27
C GLY A 242 22.72 -20.76 -22.53
N THR A 243 22.29 -21.29 -21.39
CA THR A 243 21.28 -20.66 -20.53
C THR A 243 21.90 -19.99 -19.30
N ILE A 244 21.20 -19.04 -18.70
CA ILE A 244 21.49 -18.52 -17.37
C ILE A 244 20.44 -19.08 -16.42
N THR A 245 20.92 -19.77 -15.37
CA THR A 245 20.11 -20.27 -14.25
C THR A 245 19.23 -19.14 -13.67
N PRO A 246 17.95 -19.38 -13.29
CA PRO A 246 17.07 -18.34 -12.76
C PRO A 246 17.68 -17.57 -11.57
N LEU A 247 17.46 -16.24 -11.52
CA LEU A 247 18.01 -15.37 -10.47
C LEU A 247 17.62 -15.85 -9.07
N LEU A 248 16.37 -16.25 -8.86
CA LEU A 248 15.91 -16.74 -7.55
C LEU A 248 16.64 -18.01 -7.12
N ALA A 249 16.98 -18.90 -8.07
CA ALA A 249 17.78 -20.09 -7.79
C ALA A 249 19.21 -19.70 -7.42
N GLN A 250 19.84 -18.77 -8.16
CA GLN A 250 21.18 -18.27 -7.83
C GLN A 250 21.25 -17.65 -6.41
N LEU A 251 20.23 -16.87 -6.02
CA LEU A 251 20.15 -16.27 -4.67
C LEU A 251 20.00 -17.33 -3.58
N ARG A 252 19.18 -18.36 -3.83
CA ARG A 252 19.00 -19.49 -2.91
C ARG A 252 20.28 -20.31 -2.78
N ASP A 253 20.89 -20.69 -3.89
CA ASP A 253 22.15 -21.44 -3.93
C ASP A 253 23.27 -20.69 -3.20
N CYS A 254 23.36 -19.37 -3.37
CA CYS A 254 24.32 -18.54 -2.66
C CYS A 254 24.08 -18.57 -1.14
N THR A 255 22.82 -18.45 -0.71
CA THR A 255 22.44 -18.48 0.71
C THR A 255 22.72 -19.83 1.34
N ASP A 256 22.31 -20.92 0.67
CA ASP A 256 22.55 -22.30 1.10
C ASP A 256 24.04 -22.65 1.12
N SER A 257 24.83 -22.08 0.20
CA SER A 257 26.29 -22.27 0.17
C SER A 257 27.01 -21.53 1.29
N ILE A 258 26.52 -20.35 1.68
CA ILE A 258 27.08 -19.59 2.82
C ILE A 258 26.72 -20.28 4.13
N ASP A 259 25.51 -20.84 4.23
CA ASP A 259 25.00 -21.57 5.41
C ASP A 259 25.28 -20.81 6.72
N ALA A 260 24.96 -19.52 6.73
CA ALA A 260 25.29 -18.65 7.85
C ALA A 260 24.55 -19.13 9.11
N PRO A 261 25.24 -19.46 10.22
CA PRO A 261 24.61 -20.07 11.40
C PRO A 261 23.54 -19.22 12.08
N LEU A 262 23.54 -17.91 11.82
CA LEU A 262 22.57 -16.94 12.33
C LEU A 262 21.27 -16.92 11.52
N VAL A 263 21.23 -17.43 10.29
CA VAL A 263 20.00 -17.43 9.49
C VAL A 263 19.06 -18.51 10.01
N ARG A 264 17.79 -18.15 10.21
CA ARG A 264 16.73 -19.03 10.73
C ARG A 264 15.64 -19.28 9.69
N SER A 265 15.35 -18.28 8.86
CA SER A 265 14.44 -18.42 7.71
C SER A 265 14.91 -17.51 6.57
N ALA A 266 14.92 -18.05 5.35
CA ALA A 266 15.16 -17.32 4.12
C ALA A 266 14.35 -17.98 3.00
N PHE A 267 13.81 -17.18 2.08
CA PHE A 267 12.98 -17.62 0.95
C PHE A 267 11.72 -18.44 1.31
N VAL A 268 11.28 -18.36 2.57
CA VAL A 268 10.05 -18.98 3.09
C VAL A 268 9.40 -17.98 4.04
N GLY A 269 8.10 -17.76 3.86
CA GLY A 269 7.33 -16.76 4.63
C GLY A 269 7.62 -15.32 4.21
N ASN A 270 7.06 -14.38 4.97
CA ASN A 270 6.91 -12.98 4.52
C ASN A 270 8.15 -12.12 4.80
N ALA A 271 9.11 -12.62 5.60
CA ALA A 271 10.32 -11.88 5.96
C ALA A 271 11.51 -12.82 6.24
N GLY A 272 12.73 -12.30 6.07
CA GLY A 272 13.95 -13.01 6.44
C GLY A 272 14.16 -12.96 7.96
N VAL A 273 14.55 -14.09 8.55
CA VAL A 273 14.74 -14.19 10.01
C VAL A 273 16.17 -14.59 10.34
N ILE A 274 16.77 -13.85 11.25
CA ILE A 274 18.09 -14.17 11.83
C ILE A 274 17.99 -14.30 13.36
N GLU A 275 18.78 -15.18 13.96
CA GLU A 275 19.05 -15.17 15.40
C GLU A 275 20.28 -14.28 15.64
N PHE A 276 20.02 -13.09 16.17
CA PHE A 276 21.04 -12.06 16.35
C PHE A 276 21.83 -12.28 17.64
N THR A 277 21.14 -12.65 18.72
CA THR A 277 21.68 -13.05 20.01
C THR A 277 20.95 -14.32 20.48
N ASP A 278 21.60 -15.11 21.34
CA ASP A 278 21.00 -16.34 21.86
C ASP A 278 19.62 -16.06 22.49
N GLY A 279 18.56 -16.65 21.92
CA GLY A 279 17.20 -16.47 22.44
C GLY A 279 16.42 -15.29 21.86
N THR A 280 16.97 -14.54 20.90
CA THR A 280 16.27 -13.41 20.24
C THR A 280 16.45 -13.47 18.72
N THR A 281 15.33 -13.43 18.00
CA THR A 281 15.30 -13.34 16.54
C THR A 281 14.97 -11.93 16.06
N ILE A 282 15.52 -11.57 14.90
CA ILE A 282 15.21 -10.35 14.15
C ILE A 282 14.61 -10.75 12.81
N ALA A 283 13.47 -10.13 12.51
CA ALA A 283 12.81 -10.16 11.22
C ALA A 283 13.21 -8.93 10.40
N LEU A 284 13.56 -9.14 9.13
CA LEU A 284 13.91 -8.08 8.19
C LEU A 284 13.10 -8.27 6.90
N LYS A 285 12.38 -7.23 6.50
CA LYS A 285 11.69 -7.17 5.21
C LYS A 285 11.81 -5.79 4.62
N ALA A 286 11.88 -5.74 3.29
CA ALA A 286 11.76 -4.53 2.50
C ALA A 286 10.91 -4.82 1.27
N GLU A 287 10.10 -3.86 0.89
CA GLU A 287 9.21 -3.88 -0.27
C GLU A 287 9.32 -2.59 -1.06
N THR A 288 8.74 -2.58 -2.27
CA THR A 288 8.64 -1.37 -3.09
C THR A 288 7.20 -1.03 -3.39
N HIS A 289 6.86 0.26 -3.37
CA HIS A 289 5.53 0.74 -3.72
C HIS A 289 5.57 1.83 -4.80
N ASN A 290 6.27 1.53 -5.89
CA ASN A 290 6.67 2.49 -6.94
C ASN A 290 5.47 3.03 -7.75
N HIS A 291 4.72 2.15 -8.42
CA HIS A 291 3.62 2.54 -9.30
C HIS A 291 2.51 3.28 -8.55
N PRO A 292 2.02 2.83 -7.37
CA PRO A 292 1.04 3.58 -6.60
C PRO A 292 1.57 4.96 -6.20
N SER A 293 2.85 5.05 -5.80
CA SER A 293 3.47 6.33 -5.43
C SER A 293 3.68 7.30 -6.61
N ALA A 294 3.70 6.81 -7.85
CA ALA A 294 3.75 7.66 -9.04
C ALA A 294 2.41 8.37 -9.30
N VAL A 295 1.31 7.71 -8.95
CA VAL A 295 -0.07 8.12 -9.25
C VAL A 295 -0.68 8.90 -8.08
N GLU A 296 -0.52 8.40 -6.86
CA GLU A 296 -0.96 9.03 -5.62
C GLU A 296 0.15 8.85 -4.57
N PRO A 297 1.06 9.83 -4.49
CA PRO A 297 2.29 9.69 -3.74
C PRO A 297 2.10 9.47 -2.23
N PHE A 298 1.06 10.05 -1.63
CA PHE A 298 0.81 9.94 -0.20
C PHE A 298 0.42 8.52 0.19
N GLY A 299 -0.71 8.05 -0.33
CA GLY A 299 -1.28 6.73 -0.14
C GLY A 299 -0.34 5.64 -0.61
N GLY A 300 0.32 5.83 -1.77
CA GLY A 300 1.32 4.89 -2.26
C GLY A 300 2.46 4.65 -1.27
N ALA A 301 3.06 5.68 -0.69
CA ALA A 301 4.11 5.49 0.30
C ALA A 301 3.57 5.03 1.67
N ASN A 302 2.41 5.54 2.06
CA ASN A 302 1.70 5.21 3.30
C ASN A 302 1.42 3.70 3.37
N THR A 303 0.78 3.12 2.35
CA THR A 303 0.47 1.69 2.32
C THR A 303 1.69 0.81 2.09
N GLY A 304 2.73 1.32 1.43
CA GLY A 304 4.03 0.63 1.35
C GLY A 304 4.67 0.42 2.73
N VAL A 305 4.57 1.41 3.63
CA VAL A 305 5.03 1.27 5.02
C VAL A 305 4.16 0.29 5.80
N GLY A 306 2.83 0.37 5.68
CA GLY A 306 1.91 -0.57 6.33
C GLY A 306 2.13 -2.02 5.88
N GLY A 307 2.25 -2.27 4.58
CA GLY A 307 2.50 -3.61 4.02
C GLY A 307 3.71 -4.30 4.66
N VAL A 308 4.85 -3.62 4.72
CA VAL A 308 6.07 -4.19 5.28
C VAL A 308 6.02 -4.38 6.80
N ILE A 309 5.20 -3.60 7.51
CA ILE A 309 4.94 -3.83 8.94
C ILE A 309 4.10 -5.10 9.12
N ARG A 310 3.08 -5.29 8.28
CA ARG A 310 2.26 -6.51 8.30
C ARG A 310 3.03 -7.76 7.91
N ASP A 311 3.99 -7.69 6.99
CA ASP A 311 4.91 -8.80 6.69
C ASP A 311 5.64 -9.30 7.94
N VAL A 312 6.17 -8.36 8.72
CA VAL A 312 6.89 -8.65 9.97
C VAL A 312 5.94 -9.24 11.03
N LEU A 313 4.70 -8.74 11.10
CA LEU A 313 3.65 -9.36 11.91
C LEU A 313 3.22 -10.75 11.40
N GLY A 314 3.24 -10.97 10.09
CA GLY A 314 2.92 -12.22 9.39
C GLY A 314 3.89 -13.36 9.66
N ILE A 315 5.05 -13.05 10.25
CA ILE A 315 5.95 -14.06 10.82
C ILE A 315 6.04 -13.96 12.35
N ALA A 316 5.03 -13.35 12.98
CA ALA A 316 4.88 -13.23 14.42
C ALA A 316 6.04 -12.50 15.12
N HIS A 317 6.59 -11.45 14.50
CA HIS A 317 7.58 -10.58 15.12
C HIS A 317 6.97 -9.24 15.47
N ARG A 318 7.37 -8.65 16.60
CA ARG A 318 6.96 -7.30 16.98
C ARG A 318 7.74 -6.29 16.13
N PRO A 319 7.09 -5.45 15.31
CA PRO A 319 7.75 -4.35 14.61
C PRO A 319 8.40 -3.39 15.61
N ILE A 320 9.62 -2.95 15.33
CA ILE A 320 10.38 -2.02 16.19
C ILE A 320 10.95 -0.81 15.45
N ALA A 321 11.09 -0.86 14.13
CA ALA A 321 11.57 0.26 13.34
C ALA A 321 11.21 0.09 11.85
N VAL A 322 11.15 1.22 11.15
CA VAL A 322 10.93 1.32 9.69
C VAL A 322 12.18 1.93 9.04
N THR A 323 12.40 1.65 7.76
CA THR A 323 13.46 2.26 6.94
C THR A 323 12.91 2.67 5.57
N ASP A 324 13.47 3.70 4.94
CA ASP A 324 13.03 4.16 3.61
C ASP A 324 14.17 4.47 2.63
N VAL A 325 14.11 3.91 1.41
CA VAL A 325 15.01 4.33 0.32
C VAL A 325 14.16 4.92 -0.80
N LEU A 326 14.32 6.22 -1.02
CA LEU A 326 13.48 7.01 -1.89
C LEU A 326 14.29 7.55 -3.07
N CYS A 327 13.83 7.30 -4.30
CA CYS A 327 14.43 7.83 -5.52
C CYS A 327 13.42 8.65 -6.31
N PHE A 328 13.76 9.90 -6.65
CA PHE A 328 12.86 10.83 -7.32
C PHE A 328 13.48 11.45 -8.58
N GLY A 329 12.64 11.91 -9.49
CA GLY A 329 13.06 12.83 -10.53
C GLY A 329 13.54 14.18 -9.98
N PRO A 330 14.26 14.99 -10.79
CA PRO A 330 14.70 16.32 -10.38
C PRO A 330 13.52 17.20 -9.95
N ALA A 331 13.55 17.69 -8.71
CA ALA A 331 12.50 18.56 -8.18
C ALA A 331 12.46 19.96 -8.83
N THR A 332 13.39 20.26 -9.74
CA THR A 332 13.47 21.52 -10.52
C THR A 332 13.15 21.31 -12.00
N LEU A 333 12.52 20.19 -12.36
CA LEU A 333 12.13 19.91 -13.73
C LEU A 333 11.21 21.02 -14.26
N PRO A 334 11.51 21.67 -15.40
CA PRO A 334 10.58 22.60 -16.02
C PRO A 334 9.27 21.91 -16.40
N LEU A 335 8.12 22.58 -16.21
CA LEU A 335 6.82 22.02 -16.60
C LEU A 335 6.76 21.61 -18.08
N THR A 336 7.49 22.30 -18.96
CA THR A 336 7.53 21.99 -20.40
C THR A 336 8.17 20.65 -20.73
N ASP A 337 8.96 20.12 -19.80
CA ASP A 337 9.71 18.88 -19.96
C ASP A 337 9.05 17.72 -19.19
N LEU A 338 7.95 17.99 -18.47
CA LEU A 338 7.17 17.00 -17.75
C LEU A 338 6.36 16.17 -18.76
N PRO A 339 6.49 14.83 -18.75
CA PRO A 339 5.66 13.97 -19.60
C PRO A 339 4.17 14.13 -19.31
N ASP A 340 3.35 14.10 -20.36
CA ASP A 340 1.89 14.19 -20.23
C ASP A 340 1.34 13.08 -19.33
N GLY A 341 0.44 13.45 -18.42
CA GLY A 341 -0.16 12.53 -17.45
C GLY A 341 0.69 12.24 -16.20
N ALA A 342 1.96 12.67 -16.15
CA ALA A 342 2.81 12.46 -14.98
C ALA A 342 2.60 13.56 -13.91
N LEU A 343 2.71 13.17 -12.63
CA LEU A 343 2.85 14.15 -11.56
C LEU A 343 4.25 14.75 -11.56
N HIS A 344 4.35 16.03 -11.23
CA HIS A 344 5.65 16.69 -11.13
C HIS A 344 6.51 16.04 -10.02
N PRO A 345 7.81 15.76 -10.24
CA PRO A 345 8.66 15.06 -9.26
C PRO A 345 8.68 15.69 -7.86
N ARG A 346 8.54 17.02 -7.77
CA ARG A 346 8.39 17.73 -6.49
C ARG A 346 7.13 17.30 -5.73
N ARG A 347 5.99 17.16 -6.42
CA ARG A 347 4.71 16.70 -5.83
C ARG A 347 4.82 15.24 -5.40
N ILE A 348 5.46 14.39 -6.21
CA ILE A 348 5.74 13.00 -5.86
C ILE A 348 6.57 12.92 -4.58
N ARG A 349 7.70 13.63 -4.54
CA ARG A 349 8.58 13.68 -3.35
C ARG A 349 7.82 14.12 -2.09
N ASP A 350 7.10 15.24 -2.17
CA ASP A 350 6.44 15.82 -1.01
C ASP A 350 5.36 14.88 -0.47
N GLY A 351 4.54 14.29 -1.35
CA GLY A 351 3.51 13.33 -0.95
C GLY A 351 4.08 12.00 -0.44
N VAL A 352 5.15 11.45 -1.04
CA VAL A 352 5.80 10.24 -0.51
C VAL A 352 6.34 10.47 0.90
N ILE A 353 7.03 11.59 1.13
CA ILE A 353 7.55 11.94 2.46
C ILE A 353 6.40 12.13 3.46
N ASP A 354 5.32 12.77 3.04
CA ASP A 354 4.11 12.91 3.86
C ASP A 354 3.53 11.54 4.22
N GLY A 355 3.44 10.61 3.27
CA GLY A 355 2.89 9.27 3.46
C GLY A 355 3.72 8.40 4.41
N VAL A 356 5.04 8.38 4.25
CA VAL A 356 5.96 7.68 5.16
C VAL A 356 5.86 8.25 6.57
N ALA A 357 5.90 9.58 6.70
CA ALA A 357 5.79 10.24 8.00
C ALA A 357 4.44 9.95 8.67
N ASP A 358 3.35 10.00 7.91
CA ASP A 358 2.01 9.77 8.43
C ASP A 358 1.86 8.37 9.05
N TYR A 359 2.29 7.33 8.31
CA TYR A 359 2.15 5.95 8.77
C TYR A 359 3.05 5.67 9.98
N GLY A 360 4.36 5.88 9.84
CA GLY A 360 5.34 5.58 10.89
C GLY A 360 5.06 6.33 12.19
N ASN A 361 4.71 7.62 12.10
CA ASN A 361 4.46 8.44 13.30
C ASN A 361 3.18 8.01 14.02
N LYS A 362 2.07 7.79 13.30
CA LYS A 362 0.77 7.44 13.91
C LYS A 362 0.77 6.05 14.52
N ILE A 363 1.41 5.09 13.85
CA ILE A 363 1.54 3.73 14.40
C ILE A 363 2.56 3.68 15.55
N GLY A 364 3.44 4.67 15.64
CA GLY A 364 4.45 4.77 16.68
C GLY A 364 5.64 3.84 16.43
N LEU A 365 6.10 3.78 15.19
CA LEU A 365 7.34 3.10 14.81
C LEU A 365 8.33 4.12 14.25
N PRO A 366 9.56 4.18 14.78
CA PRO A 366 10.55 5.13 14.30
C PRO A 366 11.03 4.77 12.89
N THR A 367 11.13 5.75 11.99
CA THR A 367 11.82 5.59 10.69
C THR A 367 13.29 5.93 10.90
N VAL A 368 14.14 4.90 10.92
CA VAL A 368 15.47 5.02 11.51
C VAL A 368 16.61 5.06 10.49
N ALA A 369 16.42 4.53 9.29
CA ALA A 369 17.49 4.51 8.29
C ALA A 369 16.93 4.65 6.90
N GLY A 370 17.74 5.16 5.98
CA GLY A 370 17.27 5.39 4.64
C GLY A 370 18.23 6.14 3.74
N ALA A 371 17.76 6.43 2.53
CA ALA A 371 18.47 7.27 1.56
C ALA A 371 17.47 8.02 0.67
N ILE A 372 17.86 9.21 0.22
CA ILE A 372 17.09 9.98 -0.77
C ILE A 372 18.00 10.32 -1.94
N LEU A 373 17.65 9.82 -3.11
CA LEU A 373 18.40 9.96 -4.35
C LEU A 373 17.55 10.63 -5.43
N TYR A 374 18.23 11.32 -6.33
CA TYR A 374 17.63 12.04 -7.45
C TYR A 374 18.33 11.65 -8.74
N ASP A 375 17.54 11.27 -9.74
CA ASP A 375 17.98 10.98 -11.10
C ASP A 375 16.82 11.23 -12.09
N PRO A 376 17.07 11.81 -13.29
CA PRO A 376 16.05 11.98 -14.32
C PRO A 376 15.29 10.70 -14.70
N ALA A 377 15.90 9.52 -14.55
CA ALA A 377 15.24 8.22 -14.81
C ALA A 377 14.01 7.97 -13.92
N TYR A 378 13.93 8.64 -12.75
CA TYR A 378 12.82 8.50 -11.80
C TYR A 378 11.76 9.59 -11.94
N THR A 379 11.70 10.28 -13.09
CA THR A 379 10.77 11.41 -13.31
C THR A 379 9.31 10.98 -13.29
N THR A 380 8.98 9.86 -13.93
CA THR A 380 7.61 9.36 -14.04
C THR A 380 7.32 8.19 -13.10
N ASN A 381 8.35 7.47 -12.69
CA ASN A 381 8.24 6.32 -11.79
C ASN A 381 9.29 6.47 -10.67
N PRO A 382 8.90 6.90 -9.45
CA PRO A 382 9.82 6.96 -8.33
C PRO A 382 10.18 5.55 -7.87
N LEU A 383 11.28 5.42 -7.10
CA LEU A 383 11.48 4.23 -6.29
C LEU A 383 11.13 4.56 -4.84
N VAL A 384 10.24 3.78 -4.25
CA VAL A 384 9.80 3.94 -2.87
C VAL A 384 9.99 2.60 -2.19
N PHE A 385 11.16 2.40 -1.59
CA PHE A 385 11.43 1.25 -0.75
C PHE A 385 10.99 1.55 0.68
N ALA A 386 10.15 0.69 1.24
CA ALA A 386 9.83 0.68 2.66
C ALA A 386 10.36 -0.61 3.28
N GLY A 387 11.00 -0.51 4.43
CA GLY A 387 11.52 -1.65 5.18
C GLY A 387 11.03 -1.66 6.62
N CYS A 388 10.94 -2.85 7.21
CA CYS A 388 10.57 -3.03 8.61
C CYS A 388 11.54 -3.99 9.28
N ILE A 389 11.87 -3.67 10.53
CA ILE A 389 12.65 -4.48 11.43
C ILE A 389 11.74 -4.91 12.57
N GLY A 390 11.68 -6.22 12.84
CA GLY A 390 10.93 -6.77 13.95
C GLY A 390 11.77 -7.68 14.85
N THR A 391 11.29 -7.92 16.06
CA THR A 391 11.94 -8.82 17.02
C THR A 391 10.97 -9.78 17.68
N ALA A 392 11.45 -10.97 18.03
CA ALA A 392 10.73 -11.94 18.83
C ALA A 392 11.70 -12.75 19.70
N PRO A 393 11.22 -13.33 20.83
CA PRO A 393 11.95 -14.41 21.47
C PRO A 393 12.13 -15.58 20.49
N SER A 394 13.30 -16.22 20.54
CA SER A 394 13.62 -17.39 19.71
C SER A 394 12.61 -18.51 19.99
N ARG A 395 11.85 -18.88 18.95
CA ARG A 395 10.82 -19.91 18.99
C ARG A 395 10.73 -20.62 17.64
N PRO A 396 10.23 -21.86 17.60
CA PRO A 396 9.89 -22.49 16.33
C PRO A 396 8.89 -21.62 15.57
N LEU A 397 9.09 -21.50 14.25
CA LEU A 397 8.10 -20.87 13.39
C LEU A 397 6.82 -21.71 13.37
N HIS A 398 5.72 -21.03 13.13
CA HIS A 398 4.42 -21.65 12.90
C HIS A 398 4.50 -22.65 11.74
N THR A 399 3.92 -23.83 11.93
CA THR A 399 3.92 -24.91 10.91
C THR A 399 2.54 -25.21 10.36
N GLY A 400 1.52 -24.43 10.76
CA GLY A 400 0.19 -24.52 10.20
C GLY A 400 0.08 -23.82 8.83
N PRO A 401 -1.14 -23.69 8.28
CA PRO A 401 -2.41 -24.12 8.90
C PRO A 401 -2.56 -25.64 8.97
N PHE A 402 -3.53 -26.13 9.75
CA PHE A 402 -3.90 -27.53 9.81
C PHE A 402 -5.36 -27.74 9.39
N PRO A 403 -5.73 -28.92 8.85
CA PRO A 403 -7.14 -29.25 8.60
C PRO A 403 -8.00 -29.06 9.86
N GLY A 404 -9.09 -28.30 9.73
CA GLY A 404 -10.02 -27.96 10.80
C GLY A 404 -9.73 -26.61 11.49
N ASP A 405 -8.57 -26.00 11.27
CA ASP A 405 -8.33 -24.62 11.72
C ASP A 405 -9.31 -23.67 11.04
N ARG A 406 -9.78 -22.68 11.79
CA ARG A 406 -10.68 -21.62 11.30
C ARG A 406 -9.89 -20.60 10.49
N VAL A 407 -10.47 -20.17 9.37
CA VAL A 407 -9.95 -19.04 8.58
C VAL A 407 -10.54 -17.77 9.18
N VAL A 408 -9.70 -16.99 9.84
CA VAL A 408 -10.13 -15.76 10.55
C VAL A 408 -9.44 -14.54 9.93
N VAL A 409 -10.23 -13.55 9.56
CA VAL A 409 -9.76 -12.24 9.07
C VAL A 409 -9.85 -11.23 10.20
N LEU A 410 -8.78 -10.47 10.41
CA LEU A 410 -8.67 -9.43 11.42
C LEU A 410 -8.44 -8.06 10.77
N GLY A 411 -9.00 -7.01 11.36
CA GLY A 411 -8.67 -5.62 11.00
C GLY A 411 -9.66 -4.95 10.06
N GLY A 412 -9.14 -4.28 9.03
CA GLY A 412 -9.90 -3.38 8.15
C GLY A 412 -11.04 -4.05 7.38
N ALA A 413 -12.08 -3.26 7.07
CA ALA A 413 -13.19 -3.70 6.24
C ALA A 413 -12.86 -3.64 4.74
N THR A 414 -13.38 -4.60 3.98
CA THR A 414 -13.17 -4.76 2.54
C THR A 414 -13.96 -3.71 1.74
N GLY A 415 -13.30 -3.00 0.82
CA GLY A 415 -13.91 -2.11 -0.18
C GLY A 415 -13.38 -2.36 -1.59
N ARG A 416 -13.74 -1.52 -2.57
CA ARG A 416 -13.09 -1.55 -3.91
C ARG A 416 -11.74 -0.84 -3.89
N ASP A 417 -10.89 -1.30 -2.98
CA ASP A 417 -9.55 -0.79 -2.75
C ASP A 417 -8.54 -1.65 -3.52
N GLY A 418 -7.73 -1.05 -4.38
CA GLY A 418 -6.62 -1.72 -5.07
C GLY A 418 -7.05 -2.89 -5.97
N ILE A 419 -8.26 -2.87 -6.52
CA ILE A 419 -8.73 -3.97 -7.35
C ILE A 419 -7.84 -4.06 -8.60
N ARG A 420 -7.23 -5.25 -8.80
CA ARG A 420 -6.22 -5.53 -9.83
C ARG A 420 -4.92 -4.73 -9.65
N GLY A 421 -4.59 -4.31 -8.43
CA GLY A 421 -3.36 -3.58 -8.12
C GLY A 421 -2.10 -4.31 -8.59
N ALA A 422 -1.96 -5.60 -8.26
CA ALA A 422 -0.79 -6.36 -8.68
C ALA A 422 -0.74 -6.62 -10.19
N THR A 423 -1.88 -6.93 -10.82
CA THR A 423 -1.95 -7.12 -12.27
C THR A 423 -1.62 -5.82 -13.01
N PHE A 424 -2.12 -4.68 -12.52
CA PHE A 424 -1.81 -3.35 -13.06
C PHE A 424 -0.35 -2.95 -12.84
N SER A 425 0.24 -3.27 -11.68
CA SER A 425 1.67 -3.03 -11.41
C SER A 425 2.61 -3.79 -12.35
N SER A 426 2.08 -4.82 -13.02
CA SER A 426 2.78 -5.62 -14.04
C SER A 426 2.66 -5.03 -15.46
N ALA A 427 1.86 -3.97 -15.66
CA ALA A 427 1.65 -3.32 -16.96
C ALA A 427 2.67 -2.20 -17.25
N THR A 428 2.86 -1.89 -18.53
CA THR A 428 3.70 -0.74 -18.96
C THR A 428 2.89 0.56 -18.87
N MET A 429 3.46 1.62 -18.29
CA MET A 429 2.79 2.92 -18.19
C MET A 429 2.55 3.54 -19.58
N ASP A 430 1.29 3.86 -19.89
CA ASP A 430 0.91 4.73 -21.02
C ASP A 430 -0.14 5.78 -20.60
N ALA A 431 -0.45 6.72 -21.51
CA ALA A 431 -1.36 7.83 -21.24
C ALA A 431 -2.84 7.41 -21.02
N SER A 432 -3.21 6.15 -21.27
CA SER A 432 -4.58 5.63 -21.09
C SER A 432 -4.86 5.10 -19.67
N THR A 433 -3.85 5.09 -18.81
CA THR A 433 -3.89 4.51 -17.46
C THR A 433 -4.67 5.31 -16.40
N GLY A 434 -5.09 6.56 -16.68
CA GLY A 434 -5.68 7.46 -15.68
C GLY A 434 -6.99 6.99 -15.04
N GLU A 435 -7.90 6.36 -15.81
CA GLU A 435 -9.19 5.85 -15.29
C GLU A 435 -9.03 4.50 -14.57
N VAL A 436 -8.10 3.65 -15.02
CA VAL A 436 -7.78 2.35 -14.38
C VAL A 436 -6.96 2.54 -13.10
N ALA A 437 -6.11 3.58 -13.05
CA ALA A 437 -5.28 3.91 -11.90
C ALA A 437 -6.06 4.44 -10.68
N GLY A 438 -7.31 4.91 -10.88
CA GLY A 438 -8.22 5.28 -9.78
C GLY A 438 -8.57 4.12 -8.86
N ALA A 439 -8.67 2.91 -9.42
CA ALA A 439 -9.02 1.70 -8.67
C ALA A 439 -7.84 1.08 -7.91
N SER A 440 -6.60 1.48 -8.23
CA SER A 440 -5.36 0.86 -7.71
C SER A 440 -4.76 1.57 -6.50
N VAL A 441 -5.24 2.76 -6.16
CA VAL A 441 -4.64 3.61 -5.12
C VAL A 441 -5.46 3.58 -3.83
N GLN A 442 -4.74 3.44 -2.72
CA GLN A 442 -5.32 3.25 -1.40
C GLN A 442 -4.70 4.21 -0.39
N ILE A 443 -5.49 4.59 0.61
CA ILE A 443 -5.02 5.31 1.80
C ILE A 443 -5.14 4.33 2.97
N GLY A 444 -4.03 4.07 3.66
CA GLY A 444 -4.01 3.20 4.83
C GLY A 444 -4.52 3.90 6.09
N ASP A 445 -4.85 3.08 7.09
CA ASP A 445 -5.21 3.48 8.44
C ASP A 445 -4.19 2.94 9.47
N PRO A 446 -3.12 3.70 9.76
CA PRO A 446 -2.07 3.28 10.70
C PRO A 446 -2.58 2.99 12.12
N ILE A 447 -3.74 3.55 12.49
CA ILE A 447 -4.32 3.33 13.82
C ILE A 447 -4.91 1.92 13.90
N ILE A 448 -5.64 1.48 12.88
CA ILE A 448 -6.15 0.08 12.83
C ILE A 448 -4.99 -0.91 12.85
N GLU A 449 -3.92 -0.64 12.09
CA GLU A 449 -2.74 -1.52 12.12
C GLU A 449 -2.04 -1.53 13.49
N LYS A 450 -2.00 -0.38 14.18
CA LYS A 450 -1.52 -0.34 15.58
C LYS A 450 -2.32 -1.27 16.49
N LEU A 451 -3.65 -1.28 16.34
CA LEU A 451 -4.52 -2.15 17.12
C LEU A 451 -4.29 -3.63 16.78
N LEU A 452 -4.00 -3.95 15.52
CA LEU A 452 -3.58 -5.30 15.10
C LEU A 452 -2.29 -5.73 15.79
N ILE A 453 -1.27 -4.87 15.87
CA ILE A 453 -0.04 -5.16 16.62
C ILE A 453 -0.38 -5.53 18.07
N ASP A 454 -1.24 -4.75 18.73
CA ASP A 454 -1.60 -4.98 20.14
C ASP A 454 -2.44 -6.27 20.33
N ALA A 455 -3.28 -6.60 19.34
CA ALA A 455 -4.06 -7.82 19.31
C ALA A 455 -3.19 -9.07 19.09
N LEU A 456 -2.17 -9.01 18.22
CA LEU A 456 -1.43 -10.20 17.78
C LEU A 456 -0.19 -10.50 18.62
N ILE A 457 0.56 -9.48 19.06
CA ILE A 457 1.79 -9.73 19.80
C ILE A 457 1.50 -10.30 21.19
N GLY A 458 2.02 -11.48 21.49
CA GLY A 458 1.68 -12.24 22.69
C GLY A 458 0.39 -13.06 22.58
N ALA A 459 -0.12 -13.28 21.37
CA ALA A 459 -1.25 -14.18 21.08
C ALA A 459 -0.82 -15.38 20.22
N GLU A 460 0.48 -15.63 20.10
CA GLU A 460 1.02 -16.58 19.14
C GLU A 460 0.77 -18.04 19.53
N ASP A 461 0.33 -18.30 20.75
CA ASP A 461 -0.17 -19.61 21.16
C ASP A 461 -1.64 -19.85 20.75
N LEU A 462 -2.34 -18.83 20.24
CA LEU A 462 -3.75 -18.91 19.88
C LEU A 462 -4.00 -19.27 18.40
N TYR A 463 -2.98 -19.20 17.55
CA TYR A 463 -3.11 -19.50 16.13
C TYR A 463 -2.01 -20.45 15.64
N SER A 464 -2.29 -21.20 14.58
CA SER A 464 -1.38 -22.17 13.98
C SER A 464 -0.56 -21.59 12.83
N ALA A 465 -1.08 -20.55 12.17
CA ALA A 465 -0.42 -19.77 11.13
C ALA A 465 -1.03 -18.37 11.02
N ILE A 466 -0.27 -17.45 10.43
CA ILE A 466 -0.65 -16.06 10.20
C ILE A 466 0.02 -15.59 8.90
N THR A 467 -0.64 -14.70 8.16
CA THR A 467 -0.06 -13.97 7.04
C THR A 467 -0.70 -12.59 6.92
N ASP A 468 -0.04 -11.67 6.24
CA ASP A 468 -0.62 -10.38 5.86
C ASP A 468 -1.61 -10.53 4.69
N CYS A 469 -2.48 -9.54 4.54
CA CYS A 469 -3.40 -9.46 3.41
C CYS A 469 -3.05 -8.22 2.57
N GLY A 470 -2.11 -8.38 1.65
CA GLY A 470 -1.63 -7.35 0.72
C GLY A 470 -2.13 -7.53 -0.71
N ALA A 471 -1.21 -7.63 -1.66
CA ALA A 471 -1.49 -7.78 -3.09
C ALA A 471 -2.34 -9.02 -3.38
N GLY A 472 -3.44 -8.85 -4.12
CA GLY A 472 -4.43 -9.91 -4.37
C GLY A 472 -5.36 -10.21 -3.20
N GLY A 473 -5.24 -9.49 -2.08
CA GLY A 473 -6.23 -9.53 -1.01
C GLY A 473 -6.38 -10.90 -0.35
N LEU A 474 -7.63 -11.25 -0.07
CA LEU A 474 -7.97 -12.54 0.56
C LEU A 474 -7.62 -13.70 -0.37
N SER A 475 -7.66 -13.50 -1.68
CA SER A 475 -7.27 -14.51 -2.66
C SER A 475 -5.83 -14.99 -2.50
N SER A 476 -4.87 -14.07 -2.36
CA SER A 476 -3.47 -14.44 -2.16
C SER A 476 -3.26 -14.95 -0.74
N ALA A 477 -3.69 -14.20 0.27
CA ALA A 477 -3.47 -14.56 1.67
C ALA A 477 -4.03 -15.94 2.03
N ILE A 478 -5.29 -16.23 1.69
CA ILE A 478 -5.90 -17.53 1.96
C ILE A 478 -5.45 -18.56 0.94
N GLY A 479 -5.27 -18.19 -0.33
CA GLY A 479 -4.82 -19.10 -1.38
C GLY A 479 -3.43 -19.71 -1.10
N GLU A 480 -2.49 -18.89 -0.63
CA GLU A 480 -1.14 -19.32 -0.20
C GLU A 480 -1.21 -20.17 1.06
N MET A 481 -1.97 -19.75 2.08
CA MET A 481 -2.17 -20.57 3.28
C MET A 481 -2.86 -21.90 2.98
N ALA A 482 -3.72 -21.95 1.96
CA ALA A 482 -4.42 -23.15 1.54
C ALA A 482 -3.57 -24.08 0.67
N GLU A 483 -2.35 -23.70 0.26
CA GLU A 483 -1.50 -24.52 -0.60
C GLU A 483 -1.30 -25.93 -0.02
N GLY A 484 -1.69 -26.96 -0.77
CA GLY A 484 -1.57 -28.36 -0.36
C GLY A 484 -2.55 -28.81 0.74
N ILE A 485 -3.37 -27.91 1.29
CA ILE A 485 -4.34 -28.19 2.37
C ILE A 485 -5.78 -27.94 1.92
N GLY A 486 -6.06 -26.87 1.19
CA GLY A 486 -7.42 -26.44 0.82
C GLY A 486 -8.11 -25.59 1.90
N ALA A 487 -9.15 -24.88 1.50
CA ALA A 487 -9.98 -24.03 2.36
C ALA A 487 -11.41 -23.91 1.81
N ASP A 488 -12.41 -23.81 2.69
CA ASP A 488 -13.81 -23.50 2.36
C ASP A 488 -14.20 -22.22 3.10
N VAL A 489 -14.48 -21.15 2.36
CA VAL A 489 -14.72 -19.80 2.88
C VAL A 489 -16.03 -19.18 2.37
N GLU A 490 -16.67 -18.36 3.19
CA GLU A 490 -17.92 -17.64 2.89
C GLU A 490 -17.68 -16.12 2.86
N LEU A 491 -17.81 -15.52 1.68
CA LEU A 491 -17.53 -14.09 1.43
C LEU A 491 -18.52 -13.15 2.12
N ASP A 492 -19.72 -13.63 2.48
CA ASP A 492 -20.71 -12.81 3.19
C ASP A 492 -20.28 -12.48 4.61
N LEU A 493 -19.38 -13.27 5.18
CA LEU A 493 -18.88 -13.11 6.53
C LEU A 493 -17.71 -12.11 6.60
N VAL A 494 -17.17 -11.73 5.44
CA VAL A 494 -16.10 -10.72 5.34
C VAL A 494 -16.69 -9.33 5.65
N PRO A 495 -16.10 -8.55 6.57
CA PRO A 495 -16.54 -7.18 6.84
C PRO A 495 -16.39 -6.32 5.58
N ARG A 496 -17.42 -5.53 5.24
CA ARG A 496 -17.43 -4.68 4.04
C ARG A 496 -17.65 -3.22 4.41
N LYS A 497 -16.98 -2.30 3.71
CA LYS A 497 -17.23 -0.85 3.81
C LYS A 497 -18.64 -0.50 3.30
N TYR A 498 -19.16 -1.28 2.34
CA TYR A 498 -20.47 -1.12 1.72
C TYR A 498 -20.95 -2.42 1.06
N ALA A 499 -22.26 -2.57 0.85
CA ALA A 499 -22.86 -3.83 0.41
C ALA A 499 -22.56 -4.20 -1.05
N GLY A 500 -22.39 -3.22 -1.95
CA GLY A 500 -22.35 -3.40 -3.41
C GLY A 500 -21.06 -3.97 -4.02
N LEU A 501 -20.24 -4.72 -3.27
CA LEU A 501 -19.07 -5.42 -3.83
C LEU A 501 -19.49 -6.69 -4.55
N GLU A 502 -19.08 -6.85 -5.80
CA GLU A 502 -19.18 -8.15 -6.49
C GLU A 502 -18.30 -9.20 -5.79
N PRO A 503 -18.62 -10.51 -5.89
CA PRO A 503 -17.85 -11.55 -5.19
C PRO A 503 -16.35 -11.54 -5.49
N TRP A 504 -15.97 -11.34 -6.75
CA TRP A 504 -14.57 -11.24 -7.15
C TRP A 504 -13.90 -9.96 -6.60
N GLU A 505 -14.63 -8.84 -6.55
CA GLU A 505 -14.14 -7.60 -5.94
C GLU A 505 -13.87 -7.79 -4.45
N ALA A 506 -14.78 -8.43 -3.72
CA ALA A 506 -14.60 -8.69 -2.29
C ALA A 506 -13.43 -9.66 -2.01
N TRP A 507 -13.24 -10.65 -2.88
CA TRP A 507 -12.19 -11.67 -2.73
C TRP A 507 -10.79 -11.14 -3.08
N LEU A 508 -10.68 -10.32 -4.13
CA LEU A 508 -9.40 -9.75 -4.60
C LEU A 508 -9.11 -8.36 -4.06
N SER A 509 -10.05 -7.72 -3.35
CA SER A 509 -9.85 -6.42 -2.72
C SER A 509 -8.53 -6.40 -1.96
N GLU A 510 -7.69 -5.43 -2.26
CA GLU A 510 -6.39 -5.22 -1.61
C GLU A 510 -6.54 -4.22 -0.43
N ALA A 511 -7.74 -4.07 0.13
CA ALA A 511 -8.00 -3.20 1.28
C ALA A 511 -6.99 -3.42 2.40
N GLN A 512 -6.57 -2.31 3.02
CA GLN A 512 -5.43 -2.29 3.93
C GLN A 512 -5.79 -2.74 5.35
N GLU A 513 -4.74 -2.89 6.16
CA GLU A 513 -4.79 -3.27 7.58
C GLU A 513 -5.57 -4.56 7.84
N ARG A 514 -5.36 -5.59 7.01
CA ARG A 514 -5.93 -6.92 7.20
C ARG A 514 -4.85 -7.96 7.43
N MET A 515 -5.13 -8.87 8.36
CA MET A 515 -4.33 -10.08 8.62
C MET A 515 -5.23 -11.29 8.50
N VAL A 516 -4.70 -12.39 7.97
CA VAL A 516 -5.38 -13.69 7.97
C VAL A 516 -4.68 -14.62 8.95
N VAL A 517 -5.45 -15.21 9.86
CA VAL A 517 -4.96 -16.14 10.89
C VAL A 517 -5.70 -17.47 10.79
N ALA A 518 -4.94 -18.56 10.87
CA ALA A 518 -5.45 -19.91 11.04
C ALA A 518 -5.58 -20.23 12.52
N VAL A 519 -6.80 -20.39 13.01
CA VAL A 519 -7.08 -20.46 14.45
C VAL A 519 -7.67 -21.82 14.82
N PRO A 520 -7.02 -22.63 15.67
CA PRO A 520 -7.64 -23.84 16.18
C PRO A 520 -8.97 -23.52 16.87
N PRO A 521 -10.06 -24.27 16.62
CA PRO A 521 -11.41 -23.90 17.10
C PRO A 521 -11.49 -23.61 18.61
N GLN A 522 -10.71 -24.30 19.44
CA GLN A 522 -10.66 -24.08 20.89
C GLN A 522 -10.06 -22.74 21.33
N HIS A 523 -9.32 -22.05 20.44
CA HIS A 523 -8.67 -20.77 20.73
C HIS A 523 -9.42 -19.56 20.15
N LEU A 524 -10.44 -19.78 19.32
CA LEU A 524 -11.19 -18.71 18.65
C LEU A 524 -11.81 -17.70 19.63
N ASP A 525 -12.44 -18.17 20.70
CA ASP A 525 -13.06 -17.29 21.68
C ASP A 525 -12.03 -16.46 22.46
N ALA A 526 -10.84 -17.02 22.71
CA ALA A 526 -9.75 -16.32 23.37
C ALA A 526 -9.16 -15.22 22.48
N LEU A 527 -9.01 -15.50 21.18
CA LEU A 527 -8.59 -14.51 20.19
C LEU A 527 -9.62 -13.39 20.07
N ARG A 528 -10.92 -13.71 19.94
CA ARG A 528 -12.01 -12.72 19.91
C ARG A 528 -11.99 -11.80 21.12
N GLN A 529 -11.93 -12.34 22.34
CA GLN A 529 -11.84 -11.56 23.57
C GLN A 529 -10.60 -10.66 23.63
N ARG A 530 -9.52 -11.03 22.93
CA ARG A 530 -8.34 -10.19 22.83
C ARG A 530 -8.55 -9.03 21.85
N CYS A 531 -9.07 -9.30 20.67
CA CYS A 531 -9.39 -8.28 19.67
C CYS A 531 -10.44 -7.28 20.19
N ASP A 532 -11.50 -7.75 20.86
CA ASP A 532 -12.55 -6.91 21.45
C ASP A 532 -12.00 -5.88 22.46
N ARG A 533 -10.95 -6.24 23.21
CA ARG A 533 -10.34 -5.36 24.23
C ARG A 533 -9.61 -4.17 23.62
N VAL A 534 -9.09 -4.32 22.41
CA VAL A 534 -8.35 -3.27 21.69
C VAL A 534 -9.18 -2.64 20.58
N GLY A 535 -10.34 -3.21 20.23
CA GLY A 535 -11.23 -2.70 19.18
C GLY A 535 -10.83 -3.15 17.78
N VAL A 536 -10.31 -4.37 17.64
CA VAL A 536 -10.05 -5.01 16.32
C VAL A 536 -11.24 -5.88 15.95
N ASP A 537 -11.76 -5.70 14.74
CA ASP A 537 -12.83 -6.54 14.21
C ASP A 537 -12.31 -7.95 13.86
N VAL A 538 -13.17 -8.96 14.08
CA VAL A 538 -12.87 -10.39 13.86
C VAL A 538 -13.95 -11.03 13.01
N ALA A 539 -13.56 -11.60 11.89
CA ALA A 539 -14.44 -12.37 11.02
C ALA A 539 -13.95 -13.81 10.89
N ASP A 540 -14.73 -14.77 11.39
CA ASP A 540 -14.53 -16.20 11.15
C ASP A 540 -15.28 -16.57 9.88
N ILE A 541 -14.55 -16.75 8.78
CA ILE A 541 -15.15 -16.85 7.45
C ILE A 541 -15.15 -18.26 6.89
N GLY A 542 -14.54 -19.24 7.57
CA GLY A 542 -14.34 -20.55 6.97
C GLY A 542 -13.42 -21.47 7.74
N ALA A 543 -12.95 -22.53 7.08
CA ALA A 543 -11.96 -23.45 7.64
C ALA A 543 -11.04 -24.04 6.58
N PHE A 544 -9.83 -24.41 6.99
CA PHE A 544 -8.92 -25.23 6.19
C PHE A 544 -9.41 -26.68 6.16
N THR A 545 -9.47 -27.30 4.98
CA THR A 545 -10.26 -28.53 4.74
C THR A 545 -9.42 -29.81 4.77
N GLY A 546 -8.18 -29.76 4.29
CA GLY A 546 -7.28 -30.92 4.15
C GLY A 546 -7.46 -31.73 2.85
N ASP A 547 -8.28 -31.26 1.91
CA ASP A 547 -8.55 -31.92 0.62
C ASP A 547 -7.84 -31.26 -0.58
N GLY A 548 -7.07 -30.19 -0.35
CA GLY A 548 -6.33 -29.48 -1.38
C GLY A 548 -7.19 -28.65 -2.33
N GLN A 549 -8.46 -28.40 -2.01
CA GLN A 549 -9.36 -27.57 -2.81
C GLN A 549 -9.59 -26.20 -2.16
N LEU A 550 -9.48 -25.13 -2.95
CA LEU A 550 -9.89 -23.79 -2.56
C LEU A 550 -11.33 -23.55 -3.03
N VAL A 551 -12.26 -23.55 -2.10
CA VAL A 551 -13.68 -23.30 -2.32
C VAL A 551 -14.05 -21.94 -1.73
N VAL A 552 -14.54 -21.04 -2.59
CA VAL A 552 -15.06 -19.74 -2.18
C VAL A 552 -16.56 -19.70 -2.43
N ARG A 553 -17.32 -19.30 -1.41
CA ARG A 553 -18.77 -19.20 -1.45
C ARG A 553 -19.22 -17.76 -1.29
N ASN A 554 -20.36 -17.44 -1.89
CA ASN A 554 -21.08 -16.20 -1.67
C ASN A 554 -22.55 -16.56 -1.54
N HIS A 555 -23.15 -16.27 -0.39
CA HIS A 555 -24.52 -16.69 -0.06
C HIS A 555 -24.75 -18.20 -0.20
N GLY A 556 -23.72 -18.99 0.15
CA GLY A 556 -23.72 -20.46 0.04
C GLY A 556 -23.46 -21.02 -1.36
N ASP A 557 -23.56 -20.20 -2.42
CA ASP A 557 -23.26 -20.61 -3.79
C ASP A 557 -21.73 -20.63 -4.00
N LYS A 558 -21.21 -21.71 -4.60
CA LYS A 558 -19.77 -21.80 -4.95
C LYS A 558 -19.45 -20.84 -6.08
N VAL A 559 -18.68 -19.80 -5.79
CA VAL A 559 -18.19 -18.81 -6.75
C VAL A 559 -16.77 -19.10 -7.22
N ALA A 560 -15.99 -19.91 -6.49
CA ALA A 560 -14.75 -20.51 -6.97
C ALA A 560 -14.57 -21.93 -6.41
N ASP A 561 -13.97 -22.81 -7.20
CA ASP A 561 -13.65 -24.20 -6.85
C ASP A 561 -12.37 -24.62 -7.61
N ILE A 562 -11.22 -24.30 -7.02
CA ILE A 562 -9.89 -24.42 -7.67
C ILE A 562 -9.03 -25.43 -6.91
N ASP A 563 -8.41 -26.33 -7.65
CA ASP A 563 -7.36 -27.19 -7.12
C ASP A 563 -6.13 -26.36 -6.75
N THR A 564 -5.67 -26.45 -5.49
CA THR A 564 -4.57 -25.61 -5.00
C THR A 564 -3.25 -25.91 -5.69
N ALA A 565 -3.02 -27.15 -6.15
CA ALA A 565 -1.83 -27.47 -6.94
C ALA A 565 -1.90 -26.83 -8.33
N PHE A 566 -3.07 -26.82 -8.97
CA PHE A 566 -3.23 -26.08 -10.23
C PHE A 566 -3.04 -24.56 -10.03
N LEU A 567 -3.59 -24.00 -8.94
CA LEU A 567 -3.45 -22.57 -8.63
C LEU A 567 -1.98 -22.14 -8.52
N HIS A 568 -1.14 -22.92 -7.85
CA HIS A 568 0.26 -22.54 -7.56
C HIS A 568 1.28 -23.08 -8.56
N ASP A 569 1.11 -24.33 -9.03
CA ASP A 569 2.05 -25.04 -9.90
C ASP A 569 1.59 -25.14 -11.36
N GLY A 570 0.36 -24.71 -11.68
CA GLY A 570 -0.19 -24.79 -13.04
C GLY A 570 0.46 -23.81 -14.02
N ARG A 571 1.13 -22.76 -13.53
CA ARG A 571 1.72 -21.73 -14.38
C ARG A 571 2.89 -22.28 -15.22
N PRO A 572 2.95 -22.05 -16.54
CA PRO A 572 4.09 -22.45 -17.36
C PRO A 572 5.40 -21.74 -16.97
N GLN A 573 6.53 -22.43 -17.18
CA GLN A 573 7.86 -21.87 -16.95
C GLN A 573 8.20 -20.81 -18.02
N ARG A 574 8.37 -19.55 -17.59
CA ARG A 574 8.77 -18.45 -18.47
C ARG A 574 10.17 -18.67 -19.04
N ARG A 575 10.31 -18.45 -20.35
CA ARG A 575 11.59 -18.44 -21.08
C ARG A 575 11.81 -17.06 -21.71
N MET A 576 13.02 -16.56 -21.62
CA MET A 576 13.40 -15.23 -22.13
C MET A 576 14.67 -15.34 -22.97
N GLN A 577 14.84 -14.45 -23.94
CA GLN A 577 16.07 -14.31 -24.69
C GLN A 577 16.76 -13.00 -24.33
N ALA A 578 18.07 -13.04 -24.11
CA ALA A 578 18.87 -11.87 -23.79
C ALA A 578 20.15 -11.80 -24.61
N GLU A 579 20.54 -10.59 -25.01
CA GLU A 579 21.87 -10.28 -25.53
C GLU A 579 22.66 -9.59 -24.41
N LEU A 580 23.79 -10.19 -23.99
CA LEU A 580 24.57 -9.65 -22.88
C LEU A 580 25.32 -8.37 -23.32
N PRO A 581 25.20 -7.26 -22.59
CA PRO A 581 25.93 -6.05 -22.91
C PRO A 581 27.43 -6.25 -22.64
N SER A 582 28.29 -5.68 -23.49
CA SER A 582 29.75 -5.61 -23.29
C SER A 582 30.17 -4.18 -22.92
N PRO A 583 29.82 -3.66 -21.72
CA PRO A 583 30.16 -2.28 -21.36
C PRO A 583 31.68 -2.13 -21.22
N ASN A 584 32.25 -1.11 -21.86
CA ASN A 584 33.66 -0.75 -21.66
C ASN A 584 33.83 -0.11 -20.26
N ARG A 585 34.26 -0.91 -19.28
CA ARG A 585 34.54 -0.47 -17.89
C ARG A 585 36.00 -0.09 -17.64
N THR A 586 36.84 -0.01 -18.68
CA THR A 586 38.30 0.10 -18.53
C THR A 586 38.84 1.53 -18.53
N GLU A 587 38.03 2.54 -18.84
CA GLU A 587 38.51 3.91 -18.91
C GLU A 587 38.66 4.54 -17.51
N PRO A 588 39.90 4.86 -17.07
CA PRO A 588 40.09 5.60 -15.83
C PRO A 588 39.57 7.03 -16.02
N THR A 589 38.50 7.38 -15.32
CA THR A 589 37.98 8.75 -15.34
C THR A 589 38.76 9.61 -14.34
N THR A 590 40.00 9.96 -14.68
CA THR A 590 40.67 11.07 -13.98
C THR A 590 40.00 12.38 -14.40
N ARG A 591 39.29 13.03 -13.48
CA ARG A 591 38.66 14.33 -13.71
C ARG A 591 39.49 15.42 -13.05
N THR A 592 39.87 16.44 -13.83
CA THR A 592 40.51 17.65 -13.29
C THR A 592 39.49 18.78 -13.33
N VAL A 593 39.37 19.55 -12.25
CA VAL A 593 38.47 20.71 -12.16
C VAL A 593 39.26 22.00 -12.09
N ALA A 594 38.78 23.05 -12.76
CA ALA A 594 39.47 24.35 -12.83
C ALA A 594 39.39 25.13 -11.52
N ASP A 595 38.26 25.03 -10.80
CA ASP A 595 38.01 25.68 -9.52
C ASP A 595 37.50 24.64 -8.52
N PRO A 596 38.37 24.10 -7.65
CA PRO A 596 37.99 23.14 -6.62
C PRO A 596 36.99 23.70 -5.59
N ALA A 597 37.06 25.00 -5.26
CA ALA A 597 36.18 25.60 -4.26
C ALA A 597 34.75 25.73 -4.78
N ALA A 598 34.59 26.27 -6.01
CA ALA A 598 33.28 26.33 -6.66
C ALA A 598 32.70 24.93 -6.91
N THR A 599 33.55 23.97 -7.31
CA THR A 599 33.13 22.58 -7.51
C THR A 599 32.65 21.94 -6.21
N LEU A 600 33.37 22.14 -5.09
CA LEU A 600 32.97 21.63 -3.78
C LEU A 600 31.63 22.23 -3.35
N LEU A 601 31.42 23.54 -3.53
CA LEU A 601 30.14 24.18 -3.20
C LEU A 601 28.99 23.63 -4.08
N ALA A 602 29.24 23.38 -5.36
CA ALA A 602 28.26 22.76 -6.25
C ALA A 602 27.94 21.32 -5.84
N LEU A 603 28.95 20.53 -5.43
CA LEU A 603 28.75 19.18 -4.90
C LEU A 603 27.95 19.21 -3.60
N LEU A 604 28.28 20.09 -2.65
CA LEU A 604 27.54 20.22 -1.39
C LEU A 604 26.08 20.65 -1.60
N ALA A 605 25.81 21.43 -2.65
CA ALA A 605 24.46 21.83 -3.04
C ALA A 605 23.72 20.77 -3.86
N HIS A 606 24.40 19.73 -4.35
CA HIS A 606 23.78 18.70 -5.17
C HIS A 606 22.76 17.91 -4.35
N PRO A 607 21.52 17.68 -4.84
CA PRO A 607 20.46 17.03 -4.06
C PRO A 607 20.85 15.67 -3.45
N ASN A 608 21.66 14.87 -4.15
CA ASN A 608 22.14 13.57 -3.63
C ASN A 608 23.15 13.70 -2.48
N ILE A 609 23.83 14.84 -2.34
CA ILE A 609 24.88 15.07 -1.31
C ILE A 609 24.36 15.97 -0.19
N ALA A 610 23.54 16.97 -0.52
CA ALA A 610 23.00 17.93 0.44
C ALA A 610 22.30 17.26 1.63
N SER A 611 22.25 17.96 2.76
CA SER A 611 21.65 17.42 3.99
C SER A 611 20.20 16.97 3.76
N LYS A 612 19.87 15.82 4.35
CA LYS A 612 18.51 15.25 4.35
C LYS A 612 17.74 15.54 5.65
N ALA A 613 18.31 16.36 6.54
CA ALA A 613 17.74 16.66 7.86
C ALA A 613 16.29 17.20 7.79
N GLY A 614 15.97 18.02 6.78
CA GLY A 614 14.61 18.54 6.59
C GLY A 614 13.55 17.45 6.39
N THR A 615 13.91 16.32 5.77
CA THR A 615 13.03 15.15 5.65
C THR A 615 13.07 14.31 6.92
N ILE A 616 14.27 14.02 7.44
CA ILE A 616 14.44 13.15 8.61
C ILE A 616 13.70 13.70 9.84
N HIS A 617 13.69 15.03 10.05
CA HIS A 617 12.96 15.65 11.16
C HIS A 617 11.44 15.52 11.08
N ARG A 618 10.90 15.07 9.95
CA ARG A 618 9.47 14.76 9.82
C ARG A 618 9.10 13.40 10.36
N TYR A 619 10.08 12.52 10.46
CA TYR A 619 9.89 11.18 10.97
C TYR A 619 10.20 11.14 12.45
N ASP A 620 9.36 10.44 13.20
CA ASP A 620 9.75 9.98 14.51
C ASP A 620 10.96 9.05 14.37
N HIS A 621 11.92 9.22 15.27
CA HIS A 621 13.10 8.38 15.38
C HIS A 621 13.46 8.08 16.85
N GLU A 622 12.50 8.29 17.77
CA GLU A 622 12.71 8.20 19.23
C GLU A 622 11.67 7.34 19.96
N ILE A 623 10.50 7.07 19.37
CA ILE A 623 9.48 6.20 19.96
C ILE A 623 10.08 4.84 20.29
N LEU A 624 9.58 4.22 21.37
CA LEU A 624 10.13 3.07 22.10
C LEU A 624 11.36 3.39 22.95
N GLY A 625 11.99 4.56 22.80
CA GLY A 625 13.16 4.95 23.59
C GLY A 625 14.40 4.10 23.33
N SER A 626 14.42 3.35 22.21
CA SER A 626 15.47 2.38 21.90
C SER A 626 16.54 2.90 20.94
N THR A 627 16.35 4.07 20.30
CA THR A 627 17.32 4.62 19.35
C THR A 627 18.53 5.23 20.08
N VAL A 628 19.64 4.49 20.13
CA VAL A 628 20.89 4.92 20.80
C VAL A 628 21.71 5.83 19.88
N VAL A 629 22.00 5.35 18.67
CA VAL A 629 22.60 6.18 17.62
C VAL A 629 21.48 6.55 16.67
N ARG A 630 21.13 7.83 16.65
CA ARG A 630 20.03 8.39 15.86
C ARG A 630 20.44 8.62 14.41
N PRO A 631 19.49 8.79 13.48
CA PRO A 631 19.80 9.15 12.09
C PRO A 631 20.57 10.46 11.97
N LEU A 632 20.36 11.38 12.92
CA LEU A 632 21.10 12.63 13.06
C LEU A 632 21.86 12.68 14.39
N VAL A 633 23.13 13.02 14.33
CA VAL A 633 24.11 13.08 15.40
C VAL A 633 24.79 14.45 15.46
N GLY A 634 25.72 14.62 16.40
CA GLY A 634 26.43 15.88 16.62
C GLY A 634 25.77 16.76 17.68
N ALA A 635 26.44 17.86 18.04
CA ALA A 635 26.01 18.70 19.17
C ALA A 635 24.64 19.37 18.95
N ALA A 636 24.26 19.61 17.69
CA ALA A 636 22.97 20.18 17.32
C ALA A 636 21.98 19.15 16.76
N GLY A 637 22.36 17.86 16.67
CA GLY A 637 21.51 16.81 16.11
C GLY A 637 21.18 17.01 14.63
N ASP A 638 22.13 17.54 13.85
CA ASP A 638 21.96 17.93 12.45
C ASP A 638 22.99 17.30 11.49
N GLY A 639 23.95 16.53 12.02
CA GLY A 639 24.92 15.77 11.23
C GLY A 639 24.39 14.39 10.90
N PRO A 640 24.52 13.88 9.66
CA PRO A 640 24.07 12.53 9.33
C PRO A 640 24.92 11.47 10.04
N ALA A 641 24.28 10.42 10.55
CA ALA A 641 24.96 9.20 10.98
C ALA A 641 25.17 8.25 9.80
N ASP A 642 26.27 7.48 9.82
CA ASP A 642 26.52 6.41 8.83
C ASP A 642 25.70 5.14 9.09
N GLY A 643 25.11 5.03 10.29
CA GLY A 643 24.27 3.91 10.68
C GLY A 643 23.57 4.20 12.00
N VAL A 644 22.46 3.49 12.23
CA VAL A 644 21.68 3.58 13.46
C VAL A 644 21.93 2.37 14.35
N VAL A 645 21.86 2.59 15.66
CA VAL A 645 21.93 1.55 16.67
C VAL A 645 20.65 1.58 17.50
N LEU A 646 19.93 0.47 17.53
CA LEU A 646 18.77 0.26 18.39
C LEU A 646 19.21 -0.60 19.59
N ALA A 647 18.90 -0.15 20.80
CA ALA A 647 18.99 -0.97 22.00
C ALA A 647 17.88 -2.02 22.01
N GLU A 648 18.13 -3.17 22.64
CA GLU A 648 17.10 -4.20 22.82
C GLU A 648 15.94 -3.62 23.66
N PRO A 649 14.70 -3.55 23.11
CA PRO A 649 13.56 -3.01 23.84
C PRO A 649 13.20 -3.98 24.98
N GLY A 650 13.63 -3.66 26.20
CA GLY A 650 13.36 -4.48 27.39
C GLY A 650 14.58 -4.81 28.24
N ALA A 651 15.80 -4.51 27.78
CA ALA A 651 16.91 -4.38 28.71
C ALA A 651 16.63 -3.16 29.60
N THR A 652 16.70 -3.33 30.92
CA THR A 652 16.44 -2.33 31.96
C THR A 652 17.38 -1.11 31.95
N GLU A 653 17.97 -0.77 30.80
CA GLU A 653 18.84 0.40 30.64
C GLU A 653 18.13 1.43 29.76
N GLY A 654 17.25 2.20 30.41
CA GLY A 654 16.55 3.38 29.91
C GLY A 654 15.86 4.10 31.06
#